data_AF-A0A0W0G866-F1
#
_entry.id   AF-A0A0W0G866-F1
#
_cell.length_a   1.000
_cell.length_b   1.000
_cell.length_c   1.000
_cell.angle_alpha   90.00
_cell.angle_beta   90.00
_cell.angle_gamma   90.00
#
_symmetry.space_group_name_H-M   'P 1'
#
loop_
_entity.id
_entity.type
_entity.pdbx_description
1 polymer ?
#
loop_
_entity_poly.entity_id
_entity_poly.type
_entity_poly.pdbx_seq_one_letter_code
_entity_poly.pdbx_strand_id
1 'polypeptide(L)'
;MAATLRLANYDLWMTFIKNVHVISTSLNVDLFRQSLSKSMAIYWPTRGRLERDDRGWKIDCTAEIPVHFLIEKSDCLPPLNENVIQADLSDLLPESSSIFLHDRSLLHFKLTLCGDMTAIGVSWHHVLGDATTLKRFMLTLSEFYESIESSSPPPLFSKHDFGPPSQEALSKFAPMMPHVCNAAVPSSLIAKYSAERIIPVHFIVFKAKVSALKESMQATVGSCVALSMQDCLTAYIVATLNWCKSNAIRRITNAAQWRSVSAPWASQDLAGNPIYIIPTQDIDTSNITDVAHIALLIRQSVLTARDAEYVDGYMSTTGYLMSAAADAGKQFYFGSDPQVLSVNSTISLNWQNIMFGARDAKFYTSGVSRYHLRLFSANSRIGGAIDVSFGVPEVVYPKLMQRLPLENGSNPTSSRQIFIRMEALDLQELVQNWLAMDRNEQTRDEIQRLWDKRDTKELERRMRRRIEFGTAGLREKMEAGWSRMNDLIIIQTSQGLCRYVLDVVKDATSRGIVVGHDHRHHSERWAQLTAATFLAEGVKVYLHRGLVHTPLVPFSVKRLNAACGVMITASHNPKDDNGYKVYWENAVQIIGPHDKGISDAILANLVPKTWSADLVRSSPDCLDVTQDMKKVYFECLADLKLPWPEVDATNITFVNTSMHGVGHPFVSKALENFRHVTIIPVVEQQNPDPDFPTVAYPNPEEKGALDLALATADAKNASYVLAQDPDADRFSAAEKQMSGEWVKFTGDQLGVIFAGHIFDAFRSEATEPLKKLAMVASTVSSKMIEAIAEREGFKFVECLTGFKYIGNMALDLVKQGYHVPFGYEEAIGFMFGSDVRDKDGVAATVMFVQIAQILRAQGQSVKSYLDDLYERTSGTEPKIKYYLEGCGKDKQDIAQLLSKVVQELGTVWMEADKNNLGHS
;
A
#
# COMPACT_ATOMS: atom_id res chain seq x y z
N MET A 1 -5.43 21.85 50.00
CA MET A 1 -5.70 22.34 48.63
C MET A 1 -6.87 23.31 48.69
N ALA A 2 -6.89 24.34 47.84
CA ALA A 2 -7.99 25.30 47.82
C ALA A 2 -9.34 24.58 47.59
N ALA A 3 -10.35 24.87 48.41
CA ALA A 3 -11.67 24.25 48.31
C ALA A 3 -12.40 24.58 47.00
N THR A 4 -11.98 25.64 46.31
CA THR A 4 -12.67 26.20 45.15
C THR A 4 -11.68 26.92 44.24
N LEU A 5 -11.85 26.80 42.92
CA LEU A 5 -11.13 27.56 41.89
C LEU A 5 -12.08 28.52 41.17
N ARG A 6 -11.81 29.83 41.15
CA ARG A 6 -12.59 30.79 40.37
C ARG A 6 -12.17 30.79 38.91
N LEU A 7 -13.13 30.92 38.00
CA LEU A 7 -12.91 30.95 36.56
C LEU A 7 -13.00 32.37 36.02
N ALA A 8 -12.11 32.71 35.08
CA ALA A 8 -12.17 33.98 34.38
C ALA A 8 -13.32 33.97 33.35
N ASN A 9 -13.83 35.14 32.97
CA ASN A 9 -14.97 35.23 32.03
C ASN A 9 -14.67 34.63 30.64
N TYR A 10 -13.40 34.47 30.27
CA TYR A 10 -13.00 33.81 29.02
C TYR A 10 -12.91 32.28 29.11
N ASP A 11 -13.02 31.68 30.30
CA ASP A 11 -12.94 30.23 30.52
C ASP A 11 -14.23 29.47 30.25
N LEU A 12 -15.22 30.12 29.62
CA LEU A 12 -16.56 29.55 29.37
C LEU A 12 -16.83 29.33 27.88
N TRP A 13 -15.78 29.40 27.05
CA TRP A 13 -15.87 29.51 25.61
C TRP A 13 -15.95 28.17 24.87
N MET A 14 -15.64 27.01 25.49
CA MET A 14 -15.42 25.76 24.73
C MET A 14 -15.78 24.47 25.49
N THR A 15 -16.93 23.86 25.24
CA THR A 15 -17.19 22.52 25.79
C THR A 15 -16.32 21.44 25.11
N PHE A 16 -15.69 20.62 25.95
CA PHE A 16 -14.98 19.34 25.69
C PHE A 16 -14.04 19.22 24.46
N ILE A 17 -12.73 19.10 24.74
CA ILE A 17 -11.75 18.56 23.78
C ILE A 17 -11.91 17.04 23.76
N LYS A 18 -12.40 16.49 22.64
CA LYS A 18 -12.46 15.04 22.42
C LYS A 18 -11.21 14.57 21.66
N ASN A 19 -10.49 13.61 22.21
CA ASN A 19 -9.35 12.96 21.56
C ASN A 19 -9.45 11.44 21.72
N VAL A 20 -8.82 10.70 20.82
CA VAL A 20 -8.62 9.25 20.98
C VAL A 20 -7.17 8.92 20.70
N HIS A 21 -6.60 8.08 21.56
CA HIS A 21 -5.29 7.51 21.39
C HIS A 21 -5.43 6.02 21.18
N VAL A 22 -4.81 5.45 20.15
CA VAL A 22 -4.72 3.99 20.01
C VAL A 22 -3.30 3.57 20.28
N ILE A 23 -3.16 2.58 21.16
CA ILE A 23 -1.89 1.96 21.48
C ILE A 23 -1.93 0.48 21.11
N SER A 24 -0.80 -0.04 20.63
CA SER A 24 -0.62 -1.42 20.20
C SER A 24 -0.42 -2.40 21.37
N THR A 25 -1.03 -2.10 22.51
CA THR A 25 -1.03 -2.96 23.70
C THR A 25 -2.40 -2.94 24.36
N SER A 26 -2.79 -4.06 24.96
CA SER A 26 -3.93 -4.11 25.86
C SER A 26 -3.54 -3.45 27.20
N LEU A 27 -4.25 -2.41 27.62
CA LEU A 27 -3.98 -1.75 28.90
C LEU A 27 -4.44 -2.59 30.08
N ASN A 28 -3.62 -2.64 31.13
CA ASN A 28 -4.08 -3.06 32.45
C ASN A 28 -4.99 -1.97 33.02
N VAL A 29 -6.29 -2.24 33.02
CA VAL A 29 -7.32 -1.28 33.43
C VAL A 29 -7.14 -0.80 34.87
N ASP A 30 -6.72 -1.66 35.79
CA ASP A 30 -6.58 -1.29 37.20
C ASP A 30 -5.33 -0.43 37.42
N LEU A 31 -4.23 -0.75 36.73
CA LEU A 31 -3.04 0.11 36.72
C LEU A 31 -3.34 1.48 36.08
N PHE A 32 -4.15 1.50 35.01
CA PHE A 32 -4.61 2.74 34.38
C PHE A 32 -5.43 3.60 35.36
N ARG A 33 -6.37 3.00 36.10
CA ARG A 33 -7.17 3.70 37.11
C ARG A 33 -6.31 4.28 38.24
N GLN A 34 -5.33 3.52 38.73
CA GLN A 34 -4.41 4.01 39.76
C GLN A 34 -3.57 5.19 39.26
N SER A 35 -3.07 5.09 38.02
CA SER A 35 -2.27 6.13 37.37
C SER A 35 -3.10 7.39 37.08
N LEU A 36 -4.36 7.20 36.70
CA LEU A 36 -5.33 8.29 36.54
C LEU A 36 -5.58 9.02 37.86
N SER A 37 -5.78 8.29 38.96
CA SER A 37 -5.96 8.89 40.29
C SER A 37 -4.76 9.75 40.72
N LYS A 38 -3.53 9.24 40.49
CA LYS A 38 -2.27 9.99 40.73
C LYS A 38 -2.19 11.24 39.85
N SER A 39 -2.50 11.12 38.57
CA SER A 39 -2.51 12.26 37.63
C SER A 39 -3.52 13.33 38.06
N MET A 40 -4.72 12.93 38.45
CA MET A 40 -5.76 13.83 38.96
C MET A 40 -5.38 14.49 40.29
N ALA A 41 -4.39 14.00 41.03
CA ALA A 41 -3.91 14.69 42.23
C ALA A 41 -3.06 15.91 41.86
N ILE A 42 -2.26 15.79 40.80
CA ILE A 42 -1.48 16.90 40.22
C ILE A 42 -2.43 17.90 39.54
N TYR A 43 -3.43 17.40 38.81
CA TYR A 43 -4.43 18.19 38.10
C TYR A 43 -5.74 18.27 38.90
N TRP A 44 -5.65 18.64 40.18
CA TRP A 44 -6.75 18.55 41.14
C TRP A 44 -8.12 19.12 40.71
N PRO A 45 -8.26 20.17 39.86
CA PRO A 45 -9.57 20.64 39.43
C PRO A 45 -10.35 19.65 38.57
N THR A 46 -9.70 18.60 38.04
CA THR A 46 -10.39 17.52 37.30
C THR A 46 -11.38 16.75 38.17
N ARG A 47 -11.24 16.83 39.50
CA ARG A 47 -12.08 16.15 40.50
C ARG A 47 -13.32 16.94 40.91
N GLY A 48 -13.33 18.24 40.60
CA GLY A 48 -14.39 19.14 41.03
C GLY A 48 -15.54 19.22 40.03
N ARG A 49 -16.53 20.02 40.39
CA ARG A 49 -17.71 20.30 39.57
C ARG A 49 -17.84 21.77 39.27
N LEU A 50 -18.45 22.07 38.12
CA LEU A 50 -18.66 23.45 37.69
C LEU A 50 -19.90 24.04 38.37
N GLU A 51 -19.73 25.13 39.10
CA GLU A 51 -20.81 25.87 39.77
C GLU A 51 -20.76 27.36 39.42
N ARG A 52 -21.89 28.05 39.56
CA ARG A 52 -21.99 29.50 39.45
C ARG A 52 -22.60 30.07 40.73
N ASP A 53 -22.03 31.17 41.21
CA ASP A 53 -22.63 32.01 42.24
C ASP A 53 -22.64 33.49 41.82
N ASP A 54 -23.03 34.39 42.74
CA ASP A 54 -23.13 35.83 42.50
C ASP A 54 -21.82 36.50 42.06
N ARG A 55 -20.68 35.84 42.27
CA ARG A 55 -19.34 36.34 41.89
C ARG A 55 -18.83 35.72 40.59
N GLY A 56 -19.62 34.88 39.93
CA GLY A 56 -19.27 34.24 38.67
C GLY A 56 -19.06 32.73 38.79
N TRP A 57 -18.31 32.15 37.85
CA TRP A 57 -18.11 30.71 37.74
C TRP A 57 -16.96 30.21 38.62
N LYS A 58 -17.12 29.00 39.15
CA LYS A 58 -16.11 28.33 39.98
C LYS A 58 -16.12 26.82 39.72
N ILE A 59 -14.98 26.18 39.96
CA ILE A 59 -14.88 24.73 40.15
C ILE A 59 -14.90 24.49 41.66
N ASP A 60 -15.97 23.85 42.14
CA ASP A 60 -16.06 23.39 43.52
C ASP A 60 -15.40 22.01 43.62
N CYS A 61 -14.31 21.93 44.40
CA CYS A 61 -13.56 20.70 44.61
C CYS A 61 -13.86 20.06 45.98
N THR A 62 -14.85 20.58 46.72
CA THR A 62 -15.31 19.98 47.99
C THR A 62 -16.28 18.83 47.78
N ALA A 63 -17.07 18.87 46.71
CA ALA A 63 -17.90 17.78 46.24
C ALA A 63 -17.15 17.05 45.11
N GLU A 64 -16.31 16.07 45.46
CA GLU A 64 -15.62 15.24 44.45
C GLU A 64 -16.66 14.60 43.52
N ILE A 65 -16.66 14.98 42.24
CA ILE A 65 -17.42 14.28 41.20
C ILE A 65 -16.47 13.28 40.54
N PRO A 66 -16.78 11.98 40.55
CA PRO A 66 -15.91 10.98 39.95
C PRO A 66 -15.76 11.22 38.45
N VAL A 67 -14.57 10.95 37.91
CA VAL A 67 -14.36 10.87 36.45
C VAL A 67 -15.28 9.80 35.88
N HIS A 68 -15.99 10.13 34.80
CA HIS A 68 -16.80 9.15 34.11
C HIS A 68 -15.92 8.24 33.26
N PHE A 69 -15.85 6.97 33.64
CA PHE A 69 -14.96 5.97 33.05
C PHE A 69 -15.77 4.82 32.45
N LEU A 70 -15.72 4.65 31.14
CA LEU A 70 -16.39 3.58 30.41
C LEU A 70 -15.36 2.57 29.89
N ILE A 71 -15.65 1.29 30.01
CA ILE A 71 -14.84 0.22 29.41
C ILE A 71 -15.73 -0.60 28.49
N GLU A 72 -15.24 -0.88 27.30
CA GLU A 72 -15.90 -1.69 26.30
C GLU A 72 -14.90 -2.71 25.73
N LYS A 73 -15.40 -3.90 25.39
CA LYS A 73 -14.65 -4.89 24.60
C LYS A 73 -15.22 -4.89 23.20
N SER A 74 -14.36 -4.81 22.19
CA SER A 74 -14.75 -4.80 20.78
C SER A 74 -13.89 -5.79 19.99
N ASP A 75 -14.50 -6.43 18.99
CA ASP A 75 -13.80 -7.39 18.11
C ASP A 75 -12.89 -6.67 17.08
N CYS A 76 -13.14 -5.38 16.83
CA CYS A 76 -12.31 -4.53 15.98
C CYS A 76 -12.30 -3.08 16.49
N LEU A 77 -11.22 -2.35 16.23
CA LEU A 77 -11.20 -0.89 16.41
C LEU A 77 -11.80 -0.21 15.16
N PRO A 78 -12.54 0.90 15.31
CA PRO A 78 -12.93 1.71 14.15
C PRO A 78 -11.67 2.21 13.40
N PRO A 79 -11.77 2.43 12.08
CA PRO A 79 -10.61 2.78 11.26
C PRO A 79 -9.91 4.04 11.77
N LEU A 80 -8.64 3.89 12.12
CA LEU A 80 -7.74 4.98 12.46
C LEU A 80 -7.37 5.75 11.20
N ASN A 81 -8.04 6.87 10.96
CA ASN A 81 -7.64 7.78 9.90
C ASN A 81 -6.24 8.33 10.20
N GLU A 82 -5.38 8.44 9.17
CA GLU A 82 -3.98 8.91 9.28
C GLU A 82 -3.85 10.34 9.85
N ASN A 83 -4.96 11.07 9.91
CA ASN A 83 -5.08 12.42 10.47
C ASN A 83 -5.73 12.39 11.86
N VAL A 84 -4.98 11.92 12.85
CA VAL A 84 -5.37 11.97 14.27
C VAL A 84 -5.16 13.37 14.84
N ILE A 85 -5.85 14.36 14.26
CA ILE A 85 -6.38 15.50 14.99
C ILE A 85 -7.75 15.78 14.36
N GLN A 86 -8.82 15.23 14.97
CA GLN A 86 -10.21 15.66 14.79
C GLN A 86 -11.01 15.16 13.56
N ALA A 87 -10.75 13.96 13.04
CA ALA A 87 -11.88 13.23 12.43
C ALA A 87 -12.77 12.73 13.59
N ASP A 88 -14.08 12.92 13.47
CA ASP A 88 -15.05 12.76 14.55
C ASP A 88 -14.96 11.38 15.20
N LEU A 89 -14.44 11.34 16.42
CA LEU A 89 -14.45 10.15 17.28
C LEU A 89 -15.52 10.30 18.36
N SER A 90 -16.55 11.14 18.07
CA SER A 90 -17.77 11.28 18.85
C SER A 90 -18.34 9.93 19.23
N ASP A 91 -18.32 8.95 18.35
CA ASP A 91 -18.99 7.65 18.51
C ASP A 91 -18.38 6.83 19.66
N LEU A 92 -17.13 7.14 20.03
CA LEU A 92 -16.44 6.53 21.16
C LEU A 92 -16.73 7.23 22.49
N LEU A 93 -17.52 8.31 22.51
CA LEU A 93 -17.90 9.08 23.69
C LEU A 93 -19.44 9.35 23.67
N PRO A 94 -20.12 9.52 24.80
CA PRO A 94 -21.58 9.72 24.79
C PRO A 94 -22.02 10.97 23.98
N GLU A 95 -23.18 10.89 23.31
CA GLU A 95 -23.80 12.00 22.60
C GLU A 95 -24.17 13.16 23.55
N SER A 96 -24.06 14.40 23.06
CA SER A 96 -24.15 15.65 23.82
C SER A 96 -25.57 16.08 24.21
N SER A 97 -26.54 15.17 24.32
CA SER A 97 -27.97 15.51 24.31
C SER A 97 -28.61 15.85 25.67
N SER A 98 -27.87 16.00 26.78
CA SER A 98 -28.42 16.60 28.02
C SER A 98 -27.55 17.75 28.55
N ILE A 99 -28.01 18.98 28.33
CA ILE A 99 -27.25 20.24 28.38
C ILE A 99 -27.34 20.94 29.75
N PHE A 100 -27.38 20.18 30.85
CA PHE A 100 -27.29 20.76 32.20
C PHE A 100 -25.96 20.39 32.85
N LEU A 101 -25.05 21.38 32.94
CA LEU A 101 -23.66 21.26 33.41
C LEU A 101 -23.52 21.03 34.92
N HIS A 102 -24.61 21.05 35.68
CA HIS A 102 -24.55 21.15 37.14
C HIS A 102 -24.12 19.85 37.85
N ASP A 103 -24.20 18.69 37.19
CA ASP A 103 -23.93 17.37 37.80
C ASP A 103 -23.00 16.46 36.95
N ARG A 104 -22.15 17.00 36.06
CA ARG A 104 -21.27 16.18 35.20
C ARG A 104 -19.78 16.36 35.49
N SER A 105 -19.02 15.29 35.32
CA SER A 105 -17.56 15.26 35.44
C SER A 105 -16.88 16.16 34.40
N LEU A 106 -15.81 16.84 34.78
CA LEU A 106 -15.03 17.69 33.85
C LEU A 106 -14.09 16.88 32.93
N LEU A 107 -13.94 15.58 33.21
CA LEU A 107 -13.07 14.65 32.49
C LEU A 107 -13.81 13.31 32.31
N HIS A 108 -13.80 12.78 31.09
CA HIS A 108 -14.35 11.46 30.76
C HIS A 108 -13.31 10.61 30.02
N PHE A 109 -13.32 9.31 30.26
CA PHE A 109 -12.54 8.32 29.53
C PHE A 109 -13.44 7.19 29.01
N LYS A 110 -13.15 6.70 27.79
CA LYS A 110 -13.61 5.41 27.28
C LYS A 110 -12.42 4.57 26.86
N LEU A 111 -12.27 3.38 27.44
CA LEU A 111 -11.32 2.37 26.98
C LEU A 111 -12.04 1.33 26.15
N THR A 112 -11.66 1.17 24.88
CA THR A 112 -12.12 0.08 24.03
C THR A 112 -10.98 -0.91 23.84
N LEU A 113 -11.10 -2.08 24.46
CA LEU A 113 -10.14 -3.17 24.39
C LEU A 113 -10.46 -4.04 23.17
N CYS A 114 -9.50 -4.20 22.27
CA CYS A 114 -9.66 -4.97 21.03
C CYS A 114 -8.40 -5.81 20.77
N GLY A 115 -8.47 -7.10 21.08
CA GLY A 115 -7.31 -7.99 21.05
C GLY A 115 -6.14 -7.42 21.89
N ASP A 116 -4.98 -7.29 21.25
CA ASP A 116 -3.76 -6.72 21.84
C ASP A 116 -3.69 -5.18 21.70
N MET A 117 -4.77 -4.50 21.32
CA MET A 117 -4.81 -3.05 21.16
C MET A 117 -5.81 -2.40 22.11
N THR A 118 -5.54 -1.17 22.50
CA THR A 118 -6.48 -0.34 23.28
C THR A 118 -6.70 0.99 22.61
N ALA A 119 -7.96 1.35 22.35
CA ALA A 119 -8.35 2.71 22.05
C ALA A 119 -8.78 3.45 23.33
N ILE A 120 -8.19 4.61 23.56
CA ILE A 120 -8.40 5.47 24.72
C ILE A 120 -9.07 6.75 24.25
N GLY A 121 -10.39 6.82 24.35
CA GLY A 121 -11.14 8.05 24.17
C GLY A 121 -11.07 8.92 25.43
N VAL A 122 -10.80 10.22 25.26
CA VAL A 122 -10.78 11.22 26.34
C VAL A 122 -11.62 12.43 25.96
N SER A 123 -12.47 12.87 26.89
CA SER A 123 -13.23 14.12 26.82
C SER A 123 -12.74 15.06 27.92
N TRP A 124 -12.20 16.22 27.55
CA TRP A 124 -11.53 17.15 28.46
C TRP A 124 -12.20 18.51 28.48
N HIS A 125 -12.77 18.92 29.61
CA HIS A 125 -13.42 20.23 29.71
C HIS A 125 -12.37 21.37 29.68
N HIS A 126 -12.54 22.36 28.82
CA HIS A 126 -11.58 23.45 28.62
C HIS A 126 -11.22 24.27 29.87
N VAL A 127 -12.10 24.33 30.88
CA VAL A 127 -11.82 24.99 32.16
C VAL A 127 -10.58 24.40 32.85
N LEU A 128 -10.29 23.13 32.57
CA LEU A 128 -9.10 22.40 33.04
C LEU A 128 -7.83 22.76 32.26
N GLY A 129 -7.98 23.38 31.07
CA GLY A 129 -6.91 23.90 30.24
C GLY A 129 -7.05 23.57 28.75
N ASP A 130 -6.10 24.08 27.96
CA ASP A 130 -6.06 23.91 26.51
C ASP A 130 -5.54 22.51 26.08
N ALA A 131 -5.46 22.27 24.76
CA ALA A 131 -4.99 21.00 24.21
C ALA A 131 -3.56 20.61 24.64
N THR A 132 -2.72 21.59 24.99
CA THR A 132 -1.37 21.30 25.51
C THR A 132 -1.41 20.94 26.98
N THR A 133 -2.30 21.52 27.77
CA THR A 133 -2.56 21.07 29.15
C THR A 133 -3.09 19.63 29.14
N LEU A 134 -3.99 19.29 28.22
CA LEU A 134 -4.42 17.90 28.01
C LEU A 134 -3.26 17.00 27.59
N LYS A 135 -2.37 17.44 26.70
CA LYS A 135 -1.17 16.66 26.32
C LYS A 135 -0.25 16.41 27.51
N ARG A 136 0.00 17.43 28.34
CA ARG A 136 0.78 17.28 29.59
C ARG A 136 0.11 16.31 30.55
N PHE A 137 -1.21 16.39 30.69
CA PHE A 137 -2.00 15.46 31.50
C PHE A 137 -1.86 14.01 31.00
N MET A 138 -2.01 13.78 29.70
CA MET A 138 -1.86 12.45 29.09
C MET A 138 -0.43 11.91 29.22
N LEU A 139 0.58 12.78 29.16
CA LEU A 139 1.97 12.40 29.41
C LEU A 139 2.18 12.00 30.87
N THR A 140 1.74 12.83 31.83
CA THR A 140 1.79 12.51 33.27
C THR A 140 1.07 11.18 33.58
N LEU A 141 -0.05 10.92 32.91
CA LEU A 141 -0.78 9.66 33.01
C LEU A 141 0.04 8.46 32.49
N SER A 142 0.70 8.61 31.34
CA SER A 142 1.60 7.59 30.79
C SER A 142 2.78 7.32 31.72
N GLU A 143 3.43 8.37 32.22
CA GLU A 143 4.57 8.28 33.15
C GLU A 143 4.16 7.49 34.39
N PHE A 144 3.04 7.81 35.02
CA PHE A 144 2.57 7.06 36.19
C PHE A 144 2.14 5.62 35.87
N TYR A 145 1.61 5.37 34.67
CA TYR A 145 1.29 4.01 34.21
C TYR A 145 2.54 3.15 34.04
N GLU A 146 3.63 3.77 33.58
CA GLU A 146 4.97 3.16 33.46
C GLU A 146 5.74 3.15 34.79
N SER A 147 5.12 3.60 35.89
CA SER A 147 5.76 3.74 37.22
C SER A 147 6.94 4.73 37.26
N ILE A 148 6.92 5.73 36.39
CA ILE A 148 7.88 6.84 36.32
C ILE A 148 7.31 8.06 37.07
N GLU A 149 8.16 8.80 37.80
CA GLU A 149 7.76 10.08 38.40
C GLU A 149 7.56 11.15 37.31
N SER A 150 6.62 12.08 37.52
CA SER A 150 6.31 13.03 36.45
C SER A 150 7.45 14.01 36.20
N SER A 151 7.86 14.13 34.93
CA SER A 151 8.95 15.01 34.50
C SER A 151 8.54 16.48 34.37
N SER A 152 7.23 16.76 34.35
CA SER A 152 6.68 18.10 34.15
C SER A 152 6.25 18.75 35.46
N PRO A 153 6.48 20.06 35.67
CA PRO A 153 5.98 20.75 36.85
C PRO A 153 4.43 20.72 36.89
N PRO A 154 3.82 20.72 38.10
CA PRO A 154 2.37 20.83 38.24
C PRO A 154 1.82 22.09 37.57
N PRO A 155 0.68 22.02 36.89
CA PRO A 155 0.12 23.19 36.23
C PRO A 155 -0.43 24.18 37.26
N LEU A 156 -0.31 25.47 36.96
CA LEU A 156 -0.91 26.55 37.73
C LEU A 156 -2.33 26.80 37.21
N PHE A 157 -3.31 26.92 38.11
CA PHE A 157 -4.69 27.25 37.73
C PHE A 157 -5.06 28.71 37.98
N SER A 158 -4.11 29.52 38.46
CA SER A 158 -4.29 30.95 38.74
C SER A 158 -4.26 31.76 37.44
N LYS A 159 -5.40 31.80 36.75
CA LYS A 159 -5.57 32.49 35.46
C LYS A 159 -5.67 34.00 35.64
N HIS A 160 -5.16 34.74 34.65
CA HIS A 160 -5.25 36.21 34.63
C HIS A 160 -6.70 36.64 34.37
N ASP A 161 -7.21 37.62 35.09
CA ASP A 161 -8.55 38.18 34.91
C ASP A 161 -8.45 39.54 34.20
N PHE A 162 -9.08 39.67 33.03
CA PHE A 162 -8.93 40.82 32.14
C PHE A 162 -9.81 42.04 32.49
N GLY A 163 -10.66 41.95 33.51
CA GLY A 163 -11.51 43.07 33.92
C GLY A 163 -12.36 43.70 32.80
N PRO A 164 -13.04 44.83 33.07
CA PRO A 164 -13.75 45.59 32.04
C PRO A 164 -12.78 46.44 31.19
N PRO A 165 -12.99 46.54 29.87
CA PRO A 165 -12.13 47.31 28.97
C PRO A 165 -12.28 48.83 29.16
N SER A 166 -11.23 49.59 28.85
CA SER A 166 -11.32 51.05 28.70
C SER A 166 -12.14 51.44 27.45
N GLN A 167 -12.64 52.68 27.40
CA GLN A 167 -13.35 53.19 26.20
C GLN A 167 -12.45 53.21 24.95
N GLU A 168 -11.15 53.44 25.13
CA GLU A 168 -10.16 53.38 24.06
C GLU A 168 -9.97 51.95 23.54
N ALA A 169 -9.87 50.96 24.46
CA ALA A 169 -9.80 49.55 24.11
C ALA A 169 -11.08 49.08 23.37
N LEU A 170 -12.27 49.46 23.85
CA LEU A 170 -13.54 49.16 23.18
C LEU A 170 -13.57 49.71 21.76
N SER A 171 -13.17 50.97 21.56
CA SER A 171 -13.17 51.61 20.24
C SER A 171 -12.18 50.97 19.28
N LYS A 172 -11.03 50.52 19.79
CA LYS A 172 -9.96 49.88 19.01
C LYS A 172 -10.30 48.44 18.62
N PHE A 173 -10.79 47.64 19.57
CA PHE A 173 -10.88 46.18 19.40
C PHE A 173 -12.27 45.67 19.00
N ALA A 174 -13.36 46.35 19.35
CA ALA A 174 -14.70 45.92 18.96
C ALA A 174 -14.88 45.77 17.42
N PRO A 175 -14.38 46.69 16.56
CA PRO A 175 -14.48 46.52 15.10
C PRO A 175 -13.76 45.28 14.56
N MET A 176 -12.79 44.74 15.31
CA MET A 176 -12.03 43.54 14.95
C MET A 176 -12.80 42.25 15.30
N MET A 177 -13.91 42.36 16.05
CA MET A 177 -14.70 41.24 16.58
C MET A 177 -16.16 41.27 16.07
N PRO A 178 -16.40 41.35 14.74
CA PRO A 178 -17.76 41.48 14.21
C PRO A 178 -18.67 40.28 14.59
N HIS A 179 -18.08 39.13 14.90
CA HIS A 179 -18.80 37.94 15.35
C HIS A 179 -19.38 38.06 16.76
N VAL A 180 -18.77 38.89 17.62
CA VAL A 180 -19.26 39.19 18.96
C VAL A 180 -20.20 40.40 18.93
N CYS A 181 -19.85 41.43 18.15
CA CYS A 181 -20.64 42.67 18.06
C CYS A 181 -22.00 42.47 17.36
N ASN A 182 -22.11 41.54 16.41
CA ASN A 182 -23.33 41.28 15.64
C ASN A 182 -24.16 40.10 16.21
N ALA A 183 -24.15 39.92 17.53
CA ALA A 183 -24.93 38.87 18.18
C ALA A 183 -26.44 39.05 17.92
N ALA A 184 -27.14 37.97 17.57
CA ALA A 184 -28.53 37.98 17.09
C ALA A 184 -29.44 37.01 17.88
N VAL A 185 -30.75 37.12 17.68
CA VAL A 185 -31.75 36.25 18.33
C VAL A 185 -31.84 34.91 17.58
N PRO A 186 -31.95 33.73 18.26
CA PRO A 186 -31.85 32.40 17.65
C PRO A 186 -32.70 32.16 16.39
N SER A 187 -33.91 32.71 16.32
CA SER A 187 -34.86 32.52 15.21
C SER A 187 -34.39 33.10 13.87
N SER A 188 -33.40 34.00 13.88
CA SER A 188 -32.90 34.71 12.68
C SER A 188 -31.66 34.07 12.02
N LEU A 189 -31.13 32.99 12.61
CA LEU A 189 -29.83 32.42 12.23
C LEU A 189 -29.92 31.32 11.15
N ILE A 190 -30.99 30.53 11.11
CA ILE A 190 -31.15 29.41 10.15
C ILE A 190 -31.18 29.91 8.69
N ALA A 191 -31.83 31.06 8.44
CA ALA A 191 -31.91 31.66 7.10
C ALA A 191 -30.57 32.25 6.61
N LYS A 192 -29.57 32.46 7.48
CA LYS A 192 -28.26 33.02 7.12
C LYS A 192 -27.20 31.95 6.78
N TYR A 193 -27.49 30.66 6.99
CA TYR A 193 -26.53 29.56 6.82
C TYR A 193 -26.74 28.69 5.56
N SER A 194 -27.84 28.87 4.81
CA SER A 194 -28.11 28.11 3.59
C SER A 194 -27.66 28.88 2.34
N ALA A 195 -26.53 28.53 1.72
CA ALA A 195 -26.29 29.00 0.35
C ALA A 195 -25.31 28.18 -0.52
N GLU A 196 -24.25 27.56 0.00
CA GLU A 196 -23.19 27.06 -0.89
C GLU A 196 -22.54 25.75 -0.41
N ARG A 197 -22.27 24.85 -1.37
CA ARG A 197 -21.52 23.60 -1.17
C ARG A 197 -20.02 23.90 -1.12
N ILE A 198 -19.37 23.47 -0.05
CA ILE A 198 -17.91 23.61 0.15
C ILE A 198 -17.23 22.27 -0.14
N ILE A 199 -16.15 22.30 -0.92
CA ILE A 199 -15.30 21.14 -1.25
C ILE A 199 -14.06 21.16 -0.35
N PRO A 200 -13.77 20.06 0.38
CA PRO A 200 -12.51 19.91 1.11
C PRO A 200 -11.35 19.63 0.15
N VAL A 201 -10.20 20.26 0.42
CA VAL A 201 -8.94 20.11 -0.32
C VAL A 201 -7.88 19.60 0.66
N HIS A 202 -7.18 18.52 0.29
CA HIS A 202 -6.12 17.90 1.08
C HIS A 202 -4.89 17.63 0.21
N PHE A 203 -3.70 18.02 0.69
CA PHE A 203 -2.43 17.69 0.04
C PHE A 203 -1.26 17.75 1.03
N ILE A 204 -0.16 17.10 0.68
CA ILE A 204 1.06 17.06 1.47
C ILE A 204 2.12 17.96 0.83
N VAL A 205 2.81 18.75 1.65
CA VAL A 205 3.97 19.54 1.23
C VAL A 205 5.19 19.13 2.03
N PHE A 206 6.29 18.80 1.36
CA PHE A 206 7.54 18.47 2.04
C PHE A 206 8.16 19.71 2.70
N LYS A 207 8.68 19.57 3.93
CA LYS A 207 9.29 20.67 4.69
C LYS A 207 10.44 21.32 3.94
N ALA A 208 11.17 20.57 3.11
CA ALA A 208 12.25 21.11 2.27
C ALA A 208 11.74 22.19 1.32
N LYS A 209 10.59 21.97 0.65
CA LYS A 209 9.96 22.97 -0.22
C LYS A 209 9.47 24.20 0.53
N VAL A 210 8.85 24.00 1.69
CA VAL A 210 8.41 25.12 2.52
C VAL A 210 9.60 25.90 3.07
N SER A 211 10.72 25.24 3.32
CA SER A 211 11.98 25.88 3.73
C SER A 211 12.56 26.72 2.60
N ALA A 212 12.61 26.20 1.36
CA ALA A 212 13.05 26.96 0.20
C ALA A 212 12.13 28.16 -0.10
N LEU A 213 10.81 27.98 0.03
CA LEU A 213 9.83 29.07 -0.08
C LEU A 213 10.08 30.15 0.97
N LYS A 214 10.32 29.74 2.22
CA LYS A 214 10.66 30.65 3.31
C LYS A 214 11.95 31.41 3.03
N GLU A 215 13.01 30.74 2.56
CA GLU A 215 14.28 31.39 2.23
C GLU A 215 14.11 32.46 1.15
N SER A 216 13.36 32.14 0.09
CA SER A 216 13.03 33.08 -1.00
C SER A 216 12.23 34.30 -0.52
N MET A 217 11.18 34.08 0.26
CA MET A 217 10.38 35.18 0.83
C MET A 217 11.20 36.01 1.81
N GLN A 218 12.04 35.35 2.64
CA GLN A 218 12.92 36.02 3.59
C GLN A 218 13.94 36.93 2.88
N ALA A 219 14.47 36.50 1.73
CA ALA A 219 15.37 37.32 0.92
C ALA A 219 14.65 38.56 0.34
N THR A 220 13.35 38.46 0.06
CA THR A 220 12.55 39.55 -0.49
C THR A 220 12.17 40.60 0.56
N VAL A 221 11.82 40.18 1.78
CA VAL A 221 11.41 41.09 2.87
C VAL A 221 12.59 41.67 3.66
N GLY A 222 13.80 41.16 3.48
CA GLY A 222 15.00 41.55 4.23
C GLY A 222 15.08 40.90 5.62
N SER A 223 16.11 41.26 6.40
CA SER A 223 16.46 40.58 7.67
C SER A 223 15.78 41.14 8.92
N CYS A 224 14.99 42.21 8.83
CA CYS A 224 14.42 42.88 10.01
C CYS A 224 13.36 42.05 10.75
N VAL A 225 12.69 41.10 10.08
CA VAL A 225 11.65 40.25 10.66
C VAL A 225 11.79 38.83 10.13
N ALA A 226 11.96 37.85 11.02
CA ALA A 226 12.10 36.43 10.66
C ALA A 226 10.73 35.78 10.38
N LEU A 227 10.54 35.30 9.15
CA LEU A 227 9.34 34.58 8.73
C LEU A 227 9.37 33.12 9.23
N SER A 228 8.20 32.58 9.57
CA SER A 228 8.01 31.15 9.83
C SER A 228 7.54 30.41 8.59
N MET A 229 7.69 29.08 8.61
CA MET A 229 7.15 28.21 7.55
C MET A 229 5.62 28.35 7.40
N GLN A 230 4.90 28.58 8.51
CA GLN A 230 3.46 28.79 8.49
C GLN A 230 3.06 30.10 7.80
N ASP A 231 3.78 31.20 8.03
CA ASP A 231 3.49 32.47 7.37
C ASP A 231 3.65 32.34 5.85
N CYS A 232 4.76 31.72 5.42
CA CYS A 232 5.10 31.57 4.01
C CYS A 232 4.10 30.67 3.28
N LEU A 233 3.74 29.55 3.89
CA LEU A 233 2.76 28.62 3.31
C LEU A 233 1.35 29.21 3.27
N THR A 234 0.96 29.94 4.32
CA THR A 234 -0.35 30.64 4.37
C THR A 234 -0.43 31.72 3.31
N ALA A 235 0.61 32.55 3.18
CA ALA A 235 0.69 33.60 2.18
C ALA A 235 0.60 33.05 0.75
N TYR A 236 1.30 31.95 0.50
CA TYR A 236 1.25 31.25 -0.79
C TYR A 236 -0.17 30.75 -1.13
N ILE A 237 -0.88 30.18 -0.16
CA ILE A 237 -2.25 29.69 -0.35
C ILE A 237 -3.22 30.86 -0.58
N VAL A 238 -3.06 31.96 0.15
CA VAL A 238 -3.88 33.19 -0.02
C VAL A 238 -3.68 33.78 -1.41
N ALA A 239 -2.45 33.92 -1.86
CA ALA A 239 -2.14 34.42 -3.21
C ALA A 239 -2.76 33.51 -4.28
N THR A 240 -2.64 32.18 -4.11
CA THR A 240 -3.22 31.19 -5.02
C THR A 240 -4.76 31.28 -5.05
N LEU A 241 -5.40 31.41 -3.88
CA LEU A 241 -6.87 31.55 -3.79
C LEU A 241 -7.35 32.86 -4.40
N ASN A 242 -6.64 33.96 -4.17
CA ASN A 242 -6.97 35.28 -4.73
C ASN A 242 -6.87 35.31 -6.25
N TRP A 243 -5.97 34.51 -6.82
CA TRP A 243 -5.88 34.34 -8.26
C TRP A 243 -7.07 33.57 -8.85
N CYS A 244 -7.64 32.62 -8.10
CA CYS A 244 -8.71 31.74 -8.57
C CYS A 244 -10.12 32.36 -8.48
N LYS A 245 -10.31 33.51 -7.83
CA LYS A 245 -11.64 34.07 -7.49
C LYS A 245 -11.83 35.54 -7.87
N SER A 246 -13.09 35.94 -7.98
CA SER A 246 -13.50 37.33 -8.28
C SER A 246 -13.44 38.26 -7.06
N ASN A 247 -13.74 37.75 -5.86
CA ASN A 247 -13.71 38.52 -4.62
C ASN A 247 -12.47 38.15 -3.79
N ALA A 248 -11.39 38.92 -3.88
CA ALA A 248 -10.13 38.61 -3.20
C ALA A 248 -10.27 38.48 -1.67
N ILE A 249 -9.50 37.56 -1.06
CA ILE A 249 -9.23 37.53 0.38
C ILE A 249 -8.48 38.81 0.69
N ARG A 250 -9.08 39.62 1.55
CA ARG A 250 -8.51 40.87 2.06
C ARG A 250 -8.04 40.74 3.49
N ARG A 251 -8.49 39.74 4.24
CA ARG A 251 -8.09 39.56 5.63
C ARG A 251 -7.86 38.10 5.94
N ILE A 252 -6.80 37.84 6.68
CA ILE A 252 -6.47 36.53 7.23
C ILE A 252 -6.68 36.61 8.73
N THR A 253 -7.37 35.62 9.30
CA THR A 253 -7.44 35.44 10.75
C THR A 253 -6.63 34.23 11.14
N ASN A 254 -5.92 34.30 12.26
CA ASN A 254 -5.15 33.18 12.79
C ASN A 254 -5.49 32.98 14.28
N ALA A 255 -5.49 31.75 14.76
CA ALA A 255 -5.62 31.49 16.19
C ALA A 255 -4.25 31.58 16.86
N ALA A 256 -4.17 32.35 17.95
CA ALA A 256 -2.97 32.41 18.76
C ALA A 256 -3.24 32.07 20.22
N GLN A 257 -2.20 31.51 20.82
CA GLN A 257 -2.04 31.33 22.26
C GLN A 257 -0.90 32.23 22.72
N TRP A 258 -0.96 32.76 23.94
CA TRP A 258 0.08 33.65 24.46
C TRP A 258 1.34 32.92 24.98
N ARG A 259 1.50 31.61 24.72
CA ARG A 259 2.71 30.89 25.13
C ARG A 259 3.92 31.57 24.50
N SER A 260 4.94 31.84 25.32
CA SER A 260 6.18 32.54 24.94
C SER A 260 6.03 34.04 24.66
N VAL A 261 4.99 34.68 25.22
CA VAL A 261 4.88 36.15 25.30
C VAL A 261 5.54 36.63 26.60
N SER A 262 6.32 37.72 26.54
CA SER A 262 6.92 38.39 27.71
C SER A 262 5.90 39.21 28.52
N ALA A 263 4.68 38.69 28.71
CA ALA A 263 3.68 39.33 29.55
C ALA A 263 4.02 39.03 31.03
N PRO A 264 4.07 40.03 31.93
CA PRO A 264 4.52 39.85 33.32
C PRO A 264 3.65 38.91 34.16
N TRP A 265 2.50 38.48 33.64
CA TRP A 265 1.51 37.65 34.32
C TRP A 265 1.32 36.25 33.68
N ALA A 266 2.05 35.89 32.62
CA ALA A 266 1.86 34.63 31.89
C ALA A 266 2.93 33.58 32.23
N SER A 267 2.65 32.71 33.20
CA SER A 267 3.49 31.52 33.44
C SER A 267 3.34 30.50 32.30
N GLN A 268 4.45 29.85 31.92
CA GLN A 268 4.43 28.74 30.96
C GLN A 268 3.64 27.52 31.48
N ASP A 269 3.46 27.44 32.79
CA ASP A 269 2.75 26.35 33.48
C ASP A 269 1.27 26.62 33.71
N LEU A 270 0.71 27.71 33.19
CA LEU A 270 -0.71 27.99 33.33
C LEU A 270 -1.59 26.93 32.62
N ALA A 271 -2.58 26.41 33.34
CA ALA A 271 -3.53 25.37 32.96
C ALA A 271 -4.62 25.90 32.01
N GLY A 272 -4.19 26.40 30.84
CA GLY A 272 -5.06 27.00 29.84
C GLY A 272 -4.72 28.46 29.63
N ASN A 273 -4.16 28.74 28.46
CA ASN A 273 -3.95 30.10 27.99
C ASN A 273 -5.14 30.48 27.08
N PRO A 274 -5.66 31.71 27.17
CA PRO A 274 -6.58 32.26 26.21
C PRO A 274 -6.12 32.05 24.78
N ILE A 275 -7.05 31.54 23.99
CA ILE A 275 -6.94 31.49 22.55
C ILE A 275 -7.73 32.68 22.04
N TYR A 276 -7.07 33.50 21.24
CA TYR A 276 -7.70 34.66 20.62
C TYR A 276 -7.42 34.67 19.13
N ILE A 277 -8.30 35.36 18.41
CA ILE A 277 -8.21 35.49 16.96
C ILE A 277 -7.38 36.74 16.64
N ILE A 278 -6.36 36.55 15.82
CA ILE A 278 -5.52 37.62 15.30
C ILE A 278 -5.97 37.90 13.87
N PRO A 279 -6.71 38.99 13.61
CA PRO A 279 -6.91 39.47 12.26
C PRO A 279 -5.64 40.19 11.79
N THR A 280 -5.29 39.95 10.53
CA THR A 280 -4.33 40.78 9.80
C THR A 280 -4.94 42.13 9.43
N GLN A 281 -4.10 43.11 9.12
CA GLN A 281 -4.55 44.31 8.40
C GLN A 281 -5.09 43.93 7.01
N ASP A 282 -5.85 44.83 6.39
CA ASP A 282 -6.39 44.58 5.06
C ASP A 282 -5.25 44.46 4.04
N ILE A 283 -5.24 43.35 3.33
CA ILE A 283 -4.29 43.03 2.26
C ILE A 283 -4.66 43.88 1.05
N ASP A 284 -3.71 44.66 0.54
CA ASP A 284 -3.87 45.31 -0.76
C ASP A 284 -3.89 44.24 -1.85
N THR A 285 -4.98 44.20 -2.60
CA THR A 285 -5.25 43.21 -3.64
C THR A 285 -5.03 43.76 -5.04
N SER A 286 -4.55 45.01 -5.15
CA SER A 286 -4.17 45.64 -6.42
C SER A 286 -3.01 44.93 -7.12
N ASN A 287 -2.15 44.25 -6.35
CA ASN A 287 -1.01 43.46 -6.85
C ASN A 287 -0.97 42.06 -6.20
N ILE A 288 -1.67 41.10 -6.81
CA ILE A 288 -1.91 39.74 -6.27
C ILE A 288 -0.62 38.88 -6.20
N THR A 289 0.51 39.34 -6.77
CA THR A 289 1.76 38.55 -6.85
C THR A 289 2.73 38.70 -5.69
N ASP A 290 2.51 39.60 -4.74
CA ASP A 290 3.47 39.85 -3.65
C ASP A 290 3.27 38.92 -2.43
N VAL A 291 3.59 37.65 -2.64
CA VAL A 291 3.43 36.60 -1.61
C VAL A 291 4.33 36.87 -0.38
N ALA A 292 5.49 37.50 -0.58
CA ALA A 292 6.42 37.84 0.48
C ALA A 292 5.85 38.94 1.40
N HIS A 293 5.19 39.96 0.83
CA HIS A 293 4.50 40.99 1.60
C HIS A 293 3.30 40.43 2.39
N ILE A 294 2.52 39.52 1.81
CA ILE A 294 1.44 38.83 2.54
C ILE A 294 2.01 38.05 3.74
N ALA A 295 3.13 37.35 3.57
CA ALA A 295 3.80 36.64 4.67
C ALA A 295 4.28 37.60 5.77
N LEU A 296 4.81 38.76 5.39
CA LEU A 296 5.22 39.81 6.32
C LEU A 296 4.03 40.37 7.12
N LEU A 297 2.90 40.66 6.46
CA LEU A 297 1.69 41.16 7.12
C LEU A 297 1.14 40.15 8.14
N ILE A 298 1.14 38.85 7.80
CA ILE A 298 0.78 37.77 8.74
C ILE A 298 1.71 37.80 9.94
N ARG A 299 3.03 37.83 9.71
CA ARG A 299 4.05 37.83 10.76
C ARG A 299 3.95 39.06 11.66
N GLN A 300 3.78 40.26 11.10
CA GLN A 300 3.61 41.49 11.86
C GLN A 300 2.36 41.45 12.75
N SER A 301 1.25 40.97 12.20
CA SER A 301 0.00 40.84 12.97
C SER A 301 0.16 39.88 14.14
N VAL A 302 0.88 38.76 13.94
CA VAL A 302 1.23 37.83 15.03
C VAL A 302 2.15 38.48 16.07
N LEU A 303 3.10 39.31 15.67
CA LEU A 303 4.01 39.99 16.59
C LEU A 303 3.30 41.09 17.39
N THR A 304 2.50 41.94 16.74
CA THR A 304 1.69 42.97 17.41
C THR A 304 0.70 42.35 18.38
N ALA A 305 0.05 41.27 17.99
CA ALA A 305 -0.95 40.63 18.85
C ALA A 305 -0.33 39.89 20.04
N ARG A 306 1.00 39.72 20.07
CA ARG A 306 1.74 39.21 21.22
C ARG A 306 2.16 40.32 22.20
N ASP A 307 1.89 41.58 21.91
CA ASP A 307 2.13 42.65 22.87
C ASP A 307 1.17 42.53 24.08
N ALA A 308 1.68 42.72 25.29
CA ALA A 308 0.89 42.50 26.51
C ALA A 308 -0.31 43.46 26.61
N GLU A 309 -0.16 44.71 26.17
CA GLU A 309 -1.22 45.72 26.15
C GLU A 309 -2.27 45.39 25.08
N TYR A 310 -1.82 44.89 23.92
CA TYR A 310 -2.74 44.39 22.89
C TYR A 310 -3.59 43.24 23.42
N VAL A 311 -2.97 42.24 24.06
CA VAL A 311 -3.68 41.07 24.61
C VAL A 311 -4.67 41.49 25.68
N ASP A 312 -4.25 42.36 26.60
CA ASP A 312 -5.11 42.87 27.68
C ASP A 312 -6.33 43.59 27.12
N GLY A 313 -6.13 44.52 26.19
CA GLY A 313 -7.22 45.26 25.55
C GLY A 313 -8.14 44.38 24.69
N TYR A 314 -7.59 43.42 23.94
CA TYR A 314 -8.36 42.50 23.11
C TYR A 314 -9.20 41.54 23.97
N MET A 315 -8.59 40.94 25.00
CA MET A 315 -9.26 39.94 25.84
C MET A 315 -10.29 40.57 26.80
N SER A 316 -10.00 41.74 27.37
CA SER A 316 -10.97 42.51 28.18
C SER A 316 -12.17 42.92 27.34
N THR A 317 -11.94 43.42 26.13
CA THR A 317 -13.01 43.80 25.19
C THR A 317 -13.85 42.58 24.79
N THR A 318 -13.21 41.47 24.43
CA THR A 318 -13.94 40.26 24.03
C THR A 318 -14.77 39.70 25.19
N GLY A 319 -14.17 39.57 26.38
CA GLY A 319 -14.84 39.07 27.58
C GLY A 319 -16.04 39.94 27.98
N TYR A 320 -15.88 41.27 27.93
CA TYR A 320 -16.95 42.23 28.21
C TYR A 320 -18.10 42.13 27.21
N LEU A 321 -17.82 42.17 25.91
CA LEU A 321 -18.85 42.11 24.86
C LEU A 321 -19.60 40.78 24.89
N MET A 322 -18.90 39.68 25.17
CA MET A 322 -19.52 38.37 25.30
C MET A 322 -20.41 38.25 26.53
N SER A 323 -19.95 38.75 27.69
CA SER A 323 -20.78 38.79 28.90
C SER A 323 -22.03 39.63 28.65
N ALA A 324 -21.88 40.83 28.08
CA ALA A 324 -23.00 41.71 27.77
C ALA A 324 -24.01 41.09 26.78
N ALA A 325 -23.51 40.38 25.76
CA ALA A 325 -24.37 39.66 24.81
C ALA A 325 -25.11 38.49 25.47
N ALA A 326 -24.43 37.71 26.32
CA ALA A 326 -25.03 36.61 27.08
C ALA A 326 -26.08 37.11 28.08
N ASP A 327 -25.80 38.21 28.79
CA ASP A 327 -26.76 38.85 29.71
C ASP A 327 -27.99 39.39 28.98
N ALA A 328 -27.83 39.78 27.70
CA ALA A 328 -28.91 40.19 26.82
C ALA A 328 -29.61 39.04 26.07
N GLY A 329 -29.26 37.77 26.33
CA GLY A 329 -29.86 36.60 25.68
C GLY A 329 -29.56 36.48 24.17
N LYS A 330 -28.52 37.15 23.67
CA LYS A 330 -28.12 37.13 22.26
C LYS A 330 -27.15 35.96 21.98
N GLN A 331 -27.11 35.55 20.72
CA GLN A 331 -26.31 34.43 20.24
C GLN A 331 -25.19 34.94 19.33
N PHE A 332 -23.97 34.42 19.49
CA PHE A 332 -22.85 34.83 18.67
C PHE A 332 -22.98 34.29 17.24
N TYR A 333 -22.65 35.12 16.25
CA TYR A 333 -22.75 34.78 14.84
C TYR A 333 -21.39 34.88 14.15
N PHE A 334 -20.83 33.72 13.78
CA PHE A 334 -19.61 33.66 12.99
C PHE A 334 -19.98 33.48 11.51
N GLY A 335 -20.40 34.59 10.88
CA GLY A 335 -20.75 34.60 9.46
C GLY A 335 -19.56 34.28 8.56
N SER A 336 -19.81 33.62 7.43
CA SER A 336 -18.80 33.39 6.42
C SER A 336 -18.56 34.67 5.62
N ASP A 337 -17.51 35.43 5.94
CA ASP A 337 -17.08 36.53 5.09
C ASP A 337 -16.22 35.96 3.92
N PRO A 338 -16.65 36.10 2.66
CA PRO A 338 -15.91 35.57 1.50
C PRO A 338 -14.56 36.26 1.26
N GLN A 339 -14.28 37.39 1.93
CA GLN A 339 -13.01 38.11 1.89
C GLN A 339 -12.09 37.75 3.08
N VAL A 340 -12.51 36.85 3.98
CA VAL A 340 -11.73 36.43 5.14
C VAL A 340 -11.31 34.97 5.03
N LEU A 341 -10.02 34.67 5.20
CA LEU A 341 -9.49 33.31 5.36
C LEU A 341 -9.17 33.04 6.83
N SER A 342 -9.69 31.95 7.39
CA SER A 342 -9.39 31.52 8.76
C SER A 342 -8.32 30.43 8.79
N VAL A 343 -7.17 30.70 9.41
CA VAL A 343 -5.99 29.82 9.46
C VAL A 343 -5.81 29.26 10.86
N ASN A 344 -5.61 27.94 10.99
CA ASN A 344 -5.43 27.23 12.26
C ASN A 344 -6.46 27.56 13.34
N SER A 345 -7.62 28.09 12.92
CA SER A 345 -8.79 28.26 13.75
C SER A 345 -9.34 26.88 14.09
N THR A 346 -9.68 26.66 15.35
CA THR A 346 -10.17 25.41 15.96
C THR A 346 -11.59 25.02 15.49
N ILE A 347 -11.88 25.15 14.18
CA ILE A 347 -13.15 24.85 13.51
C ILE A 347 -13.46 23.33 13.50
N SER A 348 -12.61 22.49 14.06
CA SER A 348 -12.93 21.09 14.36
C SER A 348 -13.84 20.90 15.54
N LEU A 349 -13.97 21.91 16.39
CA LEU A 349 -14.98 21.87 17.40
C LEU A 349 -16.28 22.13 16.66
N ASN A 350 -17.19 21.17 16.77
CA ASN A 350 -18.57 21.42 16.40
C ASN A 350 -19.12 22.47 17.37
N TRP A 351 -18.94 23.76 17.03
CA TRP A 351 -19.34 24.90 17.87
C TRP A 351 -20.85 24.99 18.07
N GLN A 352 -21.64 24.17 17.34
CA GLN A 352 -23.10 24.11 17.47
C GLN A 352 -23.56 23.75 18.89
N ASN A 353 -22.67 23.23 19.73
CA ASN A 353 -22.97 22.75 21.10
C ASN A 353 -22.22 23.51 22.21
N ILE A 354 -21.59 24.65 21.91
CA ILE A 354 -20.94 25.46 22.95
C ILE A 354 -21.99 26.36 23.58
N MET A 355 -22.22 26.12 24.86
CA MET A 355 -23.03 26.98 25.71
C MET A 355 -22.11 27.84 26.54
N PHE A 356 -22.32 29.16 26.52
CA PHE A 356 -21.88 29.99 27.62
C PHE A 356 -22.69 29.53 28.82
N GLY A 357 -22.05 28.88 29.78
CA GLY A 357 -22.74 28.25 30.93
C GLY A 357 -23.66 29.22 31.69
N ALA A 358 -23.51 30.53 31.46
CA ALA A 358 -24.25 31.60 32.11
C ALA A 358 -25.78 31.58 31.91
N ARG A 359 -26.35 31.22 30.73
CA ARG A 359 -27.82 31.28 30.42
C ARG A 359 -28.11 30.94 28.93
N ASP A 360 -27.98 29.69 28.50
CA ASP A 360 -28.39 29.18 27.17
C ASP A 360 -27.87 29.95 25.92
N ALA A 361 -26.84 30.79 26.07
CA ALA A 361 -26.21 31.48 24.94
C ALA A 361 -25.33 30.49 24.17
N LYS A 362 -25.71 30.21 22.92
CA LYS A 362 -25.06 29.28 22.00
C LYS A 362 -24.22 30.02 20.96
N PHE A 363 -23.20 29.31 20.51
CA PHE A 363 -22.43 29.70 19.34
C PHE A 363 -23.10 29.11 18.09
N TYR A 364 -23.40 29.96 17.13
CA TYR A 364 -23.71 29.49 15.79
C TYR A 364 -22.53 29.81 14.89
N THR A 365 -21.98 28.77 14.27
CA THR A 365 -21.01 28.88 13.18
C THR A 365 -21.57 28.12 11.99
N SER A 366 -21.19 28.48 10.76
CA SER A 366 -21.58 27.70 9.58
C SER A 366 -20.91 26.32 9.52
N GLY A 367 -20.12 25.91 10.53
CA GLY A 367 -19.29 24.69 10.53
C GLY A 367 -18.20 24.67 9.45
N VAL A 368 -18.32 25.52 8.44
CA VAL A 368 -17.44 25.64 7.30
C VAL A 368 -17.40 27.13 6.97
N SER A 369 -16.36 27.85 7.42
CA SER A 369 -16.08 29.12 6.75
C SER A 369 -15.79 28.77 5.29
N ARG A 370 -16.32 29.58 4.36
CA ARG A 370 -16.13 29.38 2.91
C ARG A 370 -14.67 29.12 2.55
N TYR A 371 -13.76 29.73 3.31
CA TYR A 371 -12.32 29.53 3.23
C TYR A 371 -11.75 29.30 4.64
N HIS A 372 -11.14 28.15 4.89
CA HIS A 372 -10.38 27.86 6.12
C HIS A 372 -9.12 27.08 5.79
N LEU A 373 -8.00 27.31 6.45
CA LEU A 373 -6.73 26.60 6.24
C LEU A 373 -6.23 25.94 7.53
N ARG A 374 -5.80 24.68 7.44
CA ARG A 374 -5.19 23.92 8.52
C ARG A 374 -3.85 23.33 8.07
N LEU A 375 -2.87 23.42 8.96
CA LEU A 375 -1.51 22.93 8.73
C LEU A 375 -1.11 22.00 9.88
N PHE A 376 -0.73 20.76 9.57
CA PHE A 376 -0.30 19.76 10.56
C PHE A 376 1.11 19.27 10.25
N SER A 377 1.92 19.04 11.27
CA SER A 377 3.12 18.22 11.13
C SER A 377 2.69 16.77 10.85
N ALA A 378 3.13 16.18 9.75
CA ALA A 378 2.78 14.81 9.40
C ALA A 378 3.26 13.83 10.49
N ASN A 379 2.42 12.83 10.81
CA ASN A 379 2.82 11.72 11.67
C ASN A 379 3.93 10.90 11.00
N SER A 380 4.87 10.42 11.80
CA SER A 380 6.28 10.13 11.48
C SER A 380 6.58 8.93 10.55
N ARG A 381 5.80 8.68 9.49
CA ARG A 381 6.13 7.66 8.46
C ARG A 381 6.87 8.21 7.25
N ILE A 382 6.81 9.52 7.00
CA ILE A 382 7.53 10.19 5.90
C ILE A 382 8.28 11.36 6.51
N GLY A 383 9.62 11.30 6.45
CA GLY A 383 10.50 12.32 7.01
C GLY A 383 10.10 13.73 6.58
N GLY A 384 9.72 14.56 7.55
CA GLY A 384 9.62 16.01 7.38
C GLY A 384 8.59 16.50 6.37
N ALA A 385 7.32 16.07 6.43
CA ALA A 385 6.23 16.62 5.62
C ALA A 385 5.20 17.45 6.46
N ILE A 386 4.40 18.27 5.78
CA ILE A 386 3.31 19.10 6.33
C ILE A 386 2.02 18.73 5.60
N ASP A 387 0.99 18.29 6.32
CA ASP A 387 -0.35 18.07 5.78
C ASP A 387 -1.10 19.41 5.73
N VAL A 388 -1.67 19.71 4.57
CA VAL A 388 -2.43 20.93 4.29
C VAL A 388 -3.87 20.56 3.97
N SER A 389 -4.80 21.11 4.75
CA SER A 389 -6.24 20.86 4.62
C SER A 389 -7.00 22.18 4.60
N PHE A 390 -7.85 22.41 3.59
CA PHE A 390 -8.69 23.60 3.52
C PHE A 390 -9.99 23.41 2.73
N GLY A 391 -11.05 24.12 3.09
CA GLY A 391 -12.33 24.13 2.35
C GLY A 391 -12.42 25.30 1.37
N VAL A 392 -12.99 25.08 0.18
CA VAL A 392 -13.31 26.13 -0.80
C VAL A 392 -14.70 25.96 -1.40
N PRO A 393 -15.37 27.02 -1.87
CA PRO A 393 -16.61 26.88 -2.62
C PRO A 393 -16.40 26.01 -3.87
N GLU A 394 -17.39 25.17 -4.20
CA GLU A 394 -17.36 24.25 -5.34
C GLU A 394 -16.96 24.94 -6.66
N VAL A 395 -17.37 26.20 -6.85
CA VAL A 395 -17.05 27.01 -8.04
C VAL A 395 -15.57 27.43 -8.14
N VAL A 396 -14.82 27.44 -7.03
CA VAL A 396 -13.40 27.83 -6.98
C VAL A 396 -12.49 26.61 -7.17
N TYR A 397 -12.94 25.42 -6.76
CA TYR A 397 -12.16 24.19 -6.74
C TYR A 397 -11.45 23.85 -8.07
N PRO A 398 -12.10 23.91 -9.25
CA PRO A 398 -11.44 23.54 -10.50
C PRO A 398 -10.25 24.44 -10.86
N LYS A 399 -10.35 25.76 -10.59
CA LYS A 399 -9.28 26.73 -10.88
C LYS A 399 -8.12 26.58 -9.91
N LEU A 400 -8.44 26.28 -8.66
CA LEU A 400 -7.46 26.06 -7.61
C LEU A 400 -6.59 24.83 -7.87
N MET A 401 -7.20 23.71 -8.27
CA MET A 401 -6.47 22.46 -8.56
C MET A 401 -5.45 22.61 -9.70
N GLN A 402 -5.61 23.61 -10.58
CA GLN A 402 -4.67 23.88 -11.67
C GLN A 402 -3.39 24.61 -11.22
N ARG A 403 -3.34 25.18 -10.01
CA ARG A 403 -2.30 26.14 -9.59
C ARG A 403 -1.57 25.80 -8.31
N LEU A 404 -2.10 24.89 -7.48
CA LEU A 404 -1.35 24.41 -6.32
C LEU A 404 -0.06 23.70 -6.78
N PRO A 405 1.06 23.86 -6.04
CA PRO A 405 2.34 23.33 -6.43
C PRO A 405 2.28 21.84 -6.15
N LEU A 406 1.90 21.08 -7.17
CA LEU A 406 2.08 19.65 -7.19
C LEU A 406 3.59 19.39 -7.17
N GLU A 407 4.14 19.14 -5.99
CA GLU A 407 5.12 18.07 -5.90
C GLU A 407 4.36 16.77 -6.15
N ASN A 408 4.01 16.53 -7.43
CA ASN A 408 3.78 15.17 -7.85
C ASN A 408 5.11 14.46 -7.58
N GLY A 409 5.06 13.36 -6.84
CA GLY A 409 5.74 12.20 -7.39
C GLY A 409 5.17 12.01 -8.79
N SER A 410 5.86 12.57 -9.80
CA SER A 410 5.64 12.43 -11.25
C SER A 410 4.40 13.09 -11.89
N ASN A 411 4.69 14.14 -12.68
CA ASN A 411 4.03 14.63 -13.91
C ASN A 411 2.60 15.26 -13.92
N PRO A 412 2.42 16.50 -14.44
CA PRO A 412 1.16 17.22 -14.53
C PRO A 412 0.42 16.92 -15.84
N THR A 413 -0.22 15.75 -15.89
CA THR A 413 -1.41 15.50 -16.73
C THR A 413 -2.54 14.87 -15.91
N SER A 414 -2.44 14.95 -14.59
CA SER A 414 -3.45 14.52 -13.63
C SER A 414 -4.56 15.57 -13.49
N SER A 415 -5.35 15.77 -14.54
CA SER A 415 -6.77 16.08 -14.35
C SER A 415 -7.39 14.89 -13.60
N ARG A 416 -7.53 15.07 -12.28
CA ARG A 416 -8.06 14.14 -11.25
C ARG A 416 -7.04 13.19 -10.61
N GLN A 417 -6.07 13.72 -9.86
CA GLN A 417 -5.65 13.05 -8.62
C GLN A 417 -6.78 13.23 -7.58
N ILE A 418 -7.79 12.40 -7.79
CA ILE A 418 -8.81 12.04 -6.84
C ILE A 418 -8.10 11.14 -5.81
N PHE A 419 -7.63 11.72 -4.71
CA PHE A 419 -7.91 11.10 -3.42
C PHE A 419 -9.27 11.63 -2.99
N ILE A 420 -10.33 11.13 -3.65
CA ILE A 420 -11.53 10.81 -2.90
C ILE A 420 -10.98 9.90 -1.81
N ARG A 421 -10.99 10.37 -0.57
CA ARG A 421 -11.22 9.44 0.54
C ARG A 421 -12.37 8.60 0.04
N MET A 422 -12.09 7.37 -0.34
CA MET A 422 -13.11 6.36 -0.26
C MET A 422 -13.49 6.32 1.23
N GLU A 423 -14.39 7.20 1.67
CA GLU A 423 -15.65 6.66 2.18
C GLU A 423 -15.96 5.56 1.19
N ALA A 424 -15.69 4.30 1.56
CA ALA A 424 -15.66 3.17 0.65
C ALA A 424 -16.70 3.40 -0.45
N LEU A 425 -16.26 3.77 -1.70
CA LEU A 425 -17.19 4.19 -2.77
C LEU A 425 -18.35 3.23 -2.68
N ASP A 426 -19.57 3.71 -2.49
CA ASP A 426 -20.63 2.75 -2.23
C ASP A 426 -20.64 1.73 -3.38
N LEU A 427 -21.09 0.51 -3.07
CA LEU A 427 -21.02 -0.57 -4.04
C LEU A 427 -21.69 -0.20 -5.39
N GLN A 428 -22.69 0.67 -5.33
CA GLN A 428 -23.37 1.22 -6.49
C GLN A 428 -22.41 2.04 -7.39
N GLU A 429 -21.64 2.95 -6.81
CA GLU A 429 -20.70 3.77 -7.56
C GLU A 429 -19.58 2.93 -8.18
N LEU A 430 -19.08 1.90 -7.48
CA LEU A 430 -18.10 0.98 -8.06
C LEU A 430 -18.64 0.20 -9.26
N VAL A 431 -19.89 -0.26 -9.17
CA VAL A 431 -20.59 -0.97 -10.24
C VAL A 431 -20.85 -0.03 -11.42
N GLN A 432 -21.34 1.18 -11.17
CA GLN A 432 -21.57 2.18 -12.22
C GLN A 432 -20.28 2.57 -12.93
N ASN A 433 -19.18 2.74 -12.19
CA ASN A 433 -17.86 3.03 -12.77
C ASN A 433 -17.35 1.87 -13.63
N TRP A 434 -17.51 0.62 -13.19
CA TRP A 434 -17.20 -0.56 -14.00
C TRP A 434 -18.01 -0.57 -15.30
N LEU A 435 -19.34 -0.42 -15.19
CA LEU A 435 -20.28 -0.38 -16.31
C LEU A 435 -20.14 0.89 -17.18
N ALA A 436 -19.35 1.88 -16.78
CA ALA A 436 -19.02 3.01 -17.65
C ALA A 436 -17.74 2.76 -18.45
N MET A 437 -16.77 2.03 -17.88
CA MET A 437 -15.47 1.78 -18.49
C MET A 437 -15.46 0.53 -19.37
N ASP A 438 -16.04 -0.57 -18.91
CA ASP A 438 -16.03 -1.86 -19.60
C ASP A 438 -16.87 -1.81 -20.88
N ARG A 439 -16.34 -2.31 -22.00
CA ARG A 439 -17.07 -2.39 -23.28
C ARG A 439 -17.33 -3.83 -23.75
N ASN A 440 -16.90 -4.82 -22.99
CA ASN A 440 -17.22 -6.21 -23.30
C ASN A 440 -18.64 -6.52 -22.80
N GLU A 441 -19.55 -6.83 -23.73
CA GLU A 441 -20.97 -7.07 -23.41
C GLU A 441 -21.16 -8.21 -22.42
N GLN A 442 -20.39 -9.30 -22.54
CA GLN A 442 -20.49 -10.46 -21.66
C GLN A 442 -20.14 -10.12 -20.21
N THR A 443 -19.04 -9.40 -19.98
CA THR A 443 -18.60 -9.03 -18.62
C THR A 443 -19.47 -7.92 -18.03
N ARG A 444 -19.98 -7.01 -18.85
CA ARG A 444 -21.00 -6.04 -18.43
C ARG A 444 -22.28 -6.75 -17.99
N ASP A 445 -22.76 -7.71 -18.76
CA ASP A 445 -23.97 -8.49 -18.47
C ASP A 445 -23.81 -9.36 -17.22
N GLU A 446 -22.61 -9.86 -16.92
CA GLU A 446 -22.34 -10.50 -15.62
C GLU A 446 -22.60 -9.55 -14.45
N ILE A 447 -22.01 -8.34 -14.49
CA ILE A 447 -22.17 -7.36 -13.42
C ILE A 447 -23.61 -6.84 -13.34
N GLN A 448 -24.25 -6.59 -14.48
CA GLN A 448 -25.65 -6.17 -14.52
C GLN A 448 -26.56 -7.24 -13.92
N ARG A 449 -26.37 -8.52 -14.24
CA ARG A 449 -27.15 -9.62 -13.64
C ARG A 449 -26.94 -9.74 -12.14
N LEU A 450 -25.71 -9.57 -11.65
CA LEU A 450 -25.43 -9.57 -10.20
C LEU A 450 -26.09 -8.37 -9.51
N TRP A 451 -26.08 -7.20 -10.15
CA TRP A 451 -26.74 -5.99 -9.68
C TRP A 451 -28.27 -6.16 -9.61
N ASP A 452 -28.89 -6.67 -10.67
CA ASP A 452 -30.34 -6.88 -10.75
C ASP A 452 -30.83 -7.91 -9.73
N LYS A 453 -30.01 -8.94 -9.46
CA LYS A 453 -30.26 -9.94 -8.41
C LYS A 453 -29.98 -9.44 -6.99
N ARG A 454 -29.41 -8.24 -6.84
CA ARG A 454 -28.95 -7.66 -5.57
C ARG A 454 -27.95 -8.58 -4.83
N ASP A 455 -27.08 -9.27 -5.57
CA ASP A 455 -26.02 -10.10 -4.99
C ASP A 455 -24.85 -9.23 -4.51
N THR A 456 -25.10 -8.46 -3.46
CA THR A 456 -24.14 -7.48 -2.92
C THR A 456 -22.86 -8.15 -2.43
N LYS A 457 -22.92 -9.38 -1.93
CA LYS A 457 -21.76 -10.11 -1.44
C LYS A 457 -20.78 -10.43 -2.57
N GLU A 458 -21.28 -10.92 -3.70
CA GLU A 458 -20.42 -11.25 -4.84
C GLU A 458 -19.92 -10.00 -5.55
N LEU A 459 -20.76 -8.97 -5.66
CA LEU A 459 -20.36 -7.67 -6.16
C LEU A 459 -19.25 -7.04 -5.30
N GLU A 460 -19.34 -7.10 -3.97
CA GLU A 460 -18.26 -6.66 -3.06
C GLU A 460 -16.95 -7.39 -3.37
N ARG A 461 -17.01 -8.72 -3.51
CA ARG A 461 -15.83 -9.56 -3.81
C ARG A 461 -15.18 -9.20 -5.15
N ARG A 462 -15.97 -8.79 -6.16
CA ARG A 462 -15.51 -8.48 -7.52
C ARG A 462 -15.16 -7.00 -7.73
N MET A 463 -15.73 -6.09 -6.96
CA MET A 463 -15.63 -4.65 -7.21
C MET A 463 -14.77 -3.90 -6.21
N ARG A 464 -14.71 -4.34 -4.95
CA ARG A 464 -14.13 -3.53 -3.87
C ARG A 464 -12.64 -3.28 -4.03
N ARG A 465 -11.90 -4.26 -4.50
CA ARG A 465 -10.44 -4.24 -4.58
C ARG A 465 -10.00 -4.51 -6.01
N ARG A 466 -9.22 -3.60 -6.59
CA ARG A 466 -8.59 -3.90 -7.86
C ARG A 466 -7.54 -5.01 -7.67
N ILE A 467 -7.42 -5.91 -8.65
CA ILE A 467 -6.31 -6.85 -8.72
C ILE A 467 -4.97 -6.10 -8.70
N GLU A 468 -4.04 -6.58 -7.87
CA GLU A 468 -2.73 -5.94 -7.67
C GLU A 468 -1.70 -6.51 -8.66
N PHE A 469 -0.95 -5.61 -9.32
CA PHE A 469 0.18 -6.00 -10.16
C PHE A 469 1.46 -6.12 -9.33
N GLY A 470 2.16 -7.25 -9.44
CA GLY A 470 3.41 -7.50 -8.72
C GLY A 470 4.47 -8.21 -9.57
N THR A 471 5.53 -8.73 -8.93
CA THR A 471 6.61 -9.46 -9.63
C THR A 471 6.14 -10.71 -10.38
N ALA A 472 5.03 -11.32 -9.95
CA ALA A 472 4.39 -12.44 -10.64
C ALA A 472 3.55 -12.02 -11.85
N GLY A 473 3.39 -10.71 -12.09
CA GLY A 473 2.43 -10.15 -13.02
C GLY A 473 1.03 -10.10 -12.41
N LEU A 474 0.01 -10.47 -13.21
CA LEU A 474 -1.37 -10.66 -12.73
C LEU A 474 -1.77 -12.12 -12.81
N ARG A 475 -2.58 -12.57 -11.85
CA ARG A 475 -3.21 -13.89 -11.87
C ARG A 475 -4.44 -13.89 -10.98
N GLU A 476 -5.59 -14.19 -11.56
CA GLU A 476 -6.88 -14.27 -10.86
C GLU A 476 -7.88 -15.03 -11.74
N LYS A 477 -9.06 -15.30 -11.15
CA LYS A 477 -10.18 -15.90 -11.89
C LYS A 477 -10.67 -15.00 -13.02
N MET A 478 -11.05 -15.61 -14.15
CA MET A 478 -11.59 -14.96 -15.34
C MET A 478 -13.07 -14.64 -15.17
N GLU A 479 -13.36 -13.45 -14.66
CA GLU A 479 -14.71 -12.98 -14.34
C GLU A 479 -14.78 -11.46 -14.54
N ALA A 480 -15.99 -10.88 -14.59
CA ALA A 480 -16.12 -9.44 -14.58
C ALA A 480 -15.76 -8.81 -13.22
N GLY A 481 -15.29 -7.55 -13.24
CA GLY A 481 -15.01 -6.73 -12.06
C GLY A 481 -13.53 -6.38 -11.86
N TRP A 482 -13.28 -5.42 -10.96
CA TRP A 482 -11.95 -4.88 -10.67
C TRP A 482 -10.98 -5.91 -10.08
N SER A 483 -11.49 -6.87 -9.31
CA SER A 483 -10.71 -7.92 -8.63
C SER A 483 -10.37 -9.13 -9.51
N ARG A 484 -10.67 -9.09 -10.82
CA ARG A 484 -10.70 -10.27 -11.70
C ARG A 484 -9.95 -10.05 -13.00
N MET A 485 -9.56 -11.13 -13.66
CA MET A 485 -8.96 -11.06 -15.01
C MET A 485 -10.07 -10.93 -16.07
N ASN A 486 -9.99 -9.89 -16.90
CA ASN A 486 -10.92 -9.61 -18.00
C ASN A 486 -10.29 -8.62 -18.98
N ASP A 487 -10.95 -8.38 -20.12
CA ASP A 487 -10.46 -7.48 -21.17
C ASP A 487 -10.08 -6.08 -20.65
N LEU A 488 -10.90 -5.48 -19.79
CA LEU A 488 -10.63 -4.15 -19.24
C LEU A 488 -9.32 -4.12 -18.45
N ILE A 489 -9.13 -5.10 -17.57
CA ILE A 489 -7.90 -5.23 -16.77
C ILE A 489 -6.69 -5.48 -17.67
N ILE A 490 -6.81 -6.31 -18.71
CA ILE A 490 -5.71 -6.58 -19.66
C ILE A 490 -5.30 -5.33 -20.42
N ILE A 491 -6.28 -4.57 -20.93
CA ILE A 491 -6.01 -3.32 -21.66
C ILE A 491 -5.32 -2.31 -20.73
N GLN A 492 -5.88 -2.05 -19.55
CA GLN A 492 -5.31 -1.12 -18.58
C GLN A 492 -3.90 -1.52 -18.15
N THR A 493 -3.68 -2.83 -17.93
CA THR A 493 -2.37 -3.38 -17.57
C THR A 493 -1.36 -3.17 -18.69
N SER A 494 -1.75 -3.46 -19.93
CA SER A 494 -0.90 -3.30 -21.11
C SER A 494 -0.58 -1.82 -21.39
N GLN A 495 -1.52 -0.90 -21.13
CA GLN A 495 -1.27 0.54 -21.24
C GLN A 495 -0.26 1.03 -20.23
N GLY A 496 -0.40 0.61 -18.97
CA GLY A 496 0.56 0.93 -17.92
C GLY A 496 1.95 0.37 -18.22
N LEU A 497 2.02 -0.89 -18.64
CA LEU A 497 3.28 -1.53 -19.05
C LEU A 497 3.91 -0.77 -20.23
N CYS A 498 3.15 -0.47 -21.28
CA CYS A 498 3.63 0.26 -22.45
C CYS A 498 4.18 1.63 -22.06
N ARG A 499 3.45 2.39 -21.22
CA ARG A 499 3.91 3.70 -20.75
C ARG A 499 5.21 3.59 -19.97
N TYR A 500 5.27 2.66 -19.02
CA TYR A 500 6.46 2.48 -18.19
C TYR A 500 7.68 2.06 -19.03
N VAL A 501 7.50 1.12 -19.96
CA VAL A 501 8.57 0.66 -20.87
C VAL A 501 9.09 1.82 -21.73
N LEU A 502 8.21 2.66 -22.29
CA LEU A 502 8.61 3.84 -23.06
C LEU A 502 9.37 4.87 -22.21
N ASP A 503 9.08 4.95 -20.91
CA ASP A 503 9.72 5.91 -20.01
C ASP A 503 11.11 5.46 -19.55
N VAL A 504 11.36 4.15 -19.41
CA VAL A 504 12.58 3.65 -18.76
C VAL A 504 13.50 2.83 -19.67
N VAL A 505 13.01 2.30 -20.79
CA VAL A 505 13.81 1.48 -21.72
C VAL A 505 14.18 2.29 -22.95
N LYS A 506 15.48 2.35 -23.25
CA LYS A 506 15.98 3.06 -24.44
C LYS A 506 15.52 2.37 -25.73
N ASP A 507 15.15 3.20 -26.71
CA ASP A 507 14.73 2.79 -28.06
C ASP A 507 13.55 1.80 -28.06
N ALA A 508 12.76 1.78 -26.99
CA ALA A 508 11.69 0.82 -26.75
C ALA A 508 10.68 0.72 -27.90
N THR A 509 10.31 1.86 -28.50
CA THR A 509 9.42 1.92 -29.67
C THR A 509 9.90 1.03 -30.82
N SER A 510 11.20 1.10 -31.12
CA SER A 510 11.83 0.38 -32.22
C SER A 510 12.23 -1.05 -31.85
N ARG A 511 12.64 -1.28 -30.60
CA ARG A 511 12.96 -2.61 -30.08
C ARG A 511 11.71 -3.47 -29.94
N GLY A 512 10.57 -2.85 -29.63
CA GLY A 512 9.27 -3.49 -29.56
C GLY A 512 9.08 -4.44 -28.37
N ILE A 513 7.93 -5.11 -28.35
CA ILE A 513 7.53 -6.09 -27.34
C ILE A 513 7.28 -7.46 -27.98
N VAL A 514 7.61 -8.54 -27.27
CA VAL A 514 7.18 -9.90 -27.63
C VAL A 514 5.89 -10.26 -26.89
N VAL A 515 4.89 -10.82 -27.57
CA VAL A 515 3.64 -11.27 -26.94
C VAL A 515 3.35 -12.71 -27.33
N GLY A 516 3.07 -13.57 -26.35
CA GLY A 516 2.66 -14.96 -26.55
C GLY A 516 1.54 -15.38 -25.60
N HIS A 517 0.94 -16.54 -25.85
CA HIS A 517 -0.14 -17.06 -25.03
C HIS A 517 -0.24 -18.59 -25.05
N ASP A 518 -0.82 -19.14 -23.98
CA ASP A 518 -1.19 -20.55 -23.90
C ASP A 518 -2.59 -20.82 -24.48
N HIS A 519 -3.13 -22.01 -24.20
CA HIS A 519 -4.41 -22.51 -24.73
C HIS A 519 -5.62 -22.20 -23.84
N ARG A 520 -5.46 -21.53 -22.70
CA ARG A 520 -6.57 -21.24 -21.77
C ARG A 520 -7.63 -20.37 -22.43
N HIS A 521 -8.85 -20.41 -21.86
CA HIS A 521 -9.90 -19.48 -22.26
C HIS A 521 -9.39 -18.03 -22.21
N HIS A 522 -9.79 -17.23 -23.19
CA HIS A 522 -9.39 -15.83 -23.38
C HIS A 522 -7.91 -15.54 -23.66
N SER A 523 -6.98 -16.50 -23.54
CA SER A 523 -5.54 -16.28 -23.73
C SER A 523 -5.18 -15.62 -25.08
N GLU A 524 -5.72 -16.14 -26.18
CA GLU A 524 -5.50 -15.56 -27.52
C GLU A 524 -6.04 -14.12 -27.62
N ARG A 525 -7.26 -13.90 -27.13
CA ARG A 525 -7.90 -12.57 -27.15
C ARG A 525 -7.07 -11.55 -26.36
N TRP A 526 -6.57 -11.93 -25.19
CA TRP A 526 -5.81 -11.04 -24.33
C TRP A 526 -4.41 -10.76 -24.87
N ALA A 527 -3.77 -11.72 -25.55
CA ALA A 527 -2.55 -11.45 -26.32
C ALA A 527 -2.81 -10.45 -27.45
N GLN A 528 -3.92 -10.58 -28.17
CA GLN A 528 -4.30 -9.63 -29.22
C GLN A 528 -4.60 -8.23 -28.67
N LEU A 529 -5.31 -8.11 -27.53
CA LEU A 529 -5.56 -6.81 -26.87
C LEU A 529 -4.26 -6.19 -26.35
N THR A 530 -3.35 -6.99 -25.81
CA THR A 530 -2.02 -6.55 -25.40
C THR A 530 -1.25 -5.98 -26.59
N ALA A 531 -1.16 -6.75 -27.68
CA ALA A 531 -0.51 -6.31 -28.92
C ALA A 531 -1.13 -5.02 -29.48
N ALA A 532 -2.46 -4.96 -29.60
CA ALA A 532 -3.17 -3.79 -30.09
C ALA A 532 -2.90 -2.53 -29.24
N THR A 533 -2.78 -2.70 -27.93
CA THR A 533 -2.48 -1.60 -27.01
C THR A 533 -1.10 -0.99 -27.27
N PHE A 534 -0.08 -1.83 -27.47
CA PHE A 534 1.27 -1.36 -27.81
C PHE A 534 1.34 -0.73 -29.20
N LEU A 535 0.67 -1.34 -30.19
CA LEU A 535 0.59 -0.79 -31.56
C LEU A 535 -0.10 0.57 -31.59
N ALA A 536 -1.12 0.79 -30.75
CA ALA A 536 -1.81 2.07 -30.64
C ALA A 536 -0.90 3.21 -30.12
N GLU A 537 0.15 2.87 -29.37
CA GLU A 537 1.20 3.81 -28.93
C GLU A 537 2.38 3.90 -29.91
N GLY A 538 2.27 3.26 -31.08
CA GLY A 538 3.32 3.21 -32.09
C GLY A 538 4.50 2.30 -31.74
N VAL A 539 4.34 1.39 -30.77
CA VAL A 539 5.39 0.44 -30.39
C VAL A 539 5.29 -0.81 -31.27
N LYS A 540 6.42 -1.23 -31.83
CA LYS A 540 6.53 -2.48 -32.60
C LYS A 540 6.14 -3.68 -31.75
N VAL A 541 5.42 -4.64 -32.35
CA VAL A 541 5.02 -5.88 -31.67
C VAL A 541 5.48 -7.10 -32.47
N TYR A 542 6.18 -8.01 -31.78
CA TYR A 542 6.42 -9.37 -32.24
C TYR A 542 5.38 -10.29 -31.58
N LEU A 543 4.32 -10.59 -32.31
CA LEU A 543 3.23 -11.43 -31.80
C LEU A 543 3.49 -12.88 -32.21
N HIS A 544 3.61 -13.76 -31.22
CA HIS A 544 3.50 -15.19 -31.48
C HIS A 544 2.05 -15.54 -31.82
N ARG A 545 1.79 -15.83 -33.10
CA ARG A 545 0.48 -16.32 -33.54
C ARG A 545 0.33 -17.81 -33.27
N GLY A 546 -0.81 -18.17 -32.68
CA GLY A 546 -1.12 -19.53 -32.25
C GLY A 546 -0.44 -19.91 -30.93
N LEU A 547 -0.69 -21.15 -30.50
CA LEU A 547 -0.25 -21.63 -29.18
C LEU A 547 1.29 -21.74 -29.09
N VAL A 548 1.84 -21.22 -27.99
CA VAL A 548 3.26 -21.33 -27.64
C VAL A 548 3.43 -21.71 -26.17
N HIS A 549 4.50 -22.41 -25.85
CA HIS A 549 4.91 -22.60 -24.46
C HIS A 549 5.56 -21.34 -23.88
N THR A 550 5.54 -21.20 -22.55
CA THR A 550 6.09 -20.04 -21.86
C THR A 550 7.57 -19.75 -22.20
N PRO A 551 8.49 -20.75 -22.29
CA PRO A 551 9.91 -20.50 -22.57
C PRO A 551 10.21 -19.75 -23.87
N LEU A 552 9.34 -19.87 -24.88
CA LEU A 552 9.57 -19.22 -26.19
C LEU A 552 9.47 -17.69 -26.10
N VAL A 553 8.72 -17.14 -25.14
CA VAL A 553 8.59 -15.68 -24.96
C VAL A 553 9.90 -15.04 -24.49
N PRO A 554 10.49 -15.40 -23.32
CA PRO A 554 11.78 -14.86 -22.91
C PRO A 554 12.89 -15.21 -23.92
N PHE A 555 12.86 -16.39 -24.53
CA PHE A 555 13.78 -16.74 -25.62
C PHE A 555 13.73 -15.70 -26.76
N SER A 556 12.53 -15.37 -27.23
CA SER A 556 12.33 -14.41 -28.31
C SER A 556 12.68 -12.98 -27.89
N VAL A 557 12.40 -12.59 -26.62
CA VAL A 557 12.83 -11.29 -26.08
C VAL A 557 14.34 -11.13 -26.21
N LYS A 558 15.11 -12.15 -25.79
CA LYS A 558 16.57 -12.17 -25.90
C LYS A 558 17.02 -12.09 -27.36
N ARG A 559 16.47 -12.96 -28.22
CA ARG A 559 16.91 -13.12 -29.62
C ARG A 559 16.59 -11.91 -30.49
N LEU A 560 15.46 -11.25 -30.26
CA LEU A 560 15.02 -10.07 -31.00
C LEU A 560 15.49 -8.76 -30.36
N ASN A 561 16.18 -8.83 -29.22
CA ASN A 561 16.56 -7.67 -28.40
C ASN A 561 15.35 -6.76 -28.11
N ALA A 562 14.21 -7.36 -27.77
CA ALA A 562 12.97 -6.66 -27.48
C ALA A 562 13.07 -5.91 -26.14
N ALA A 563 12.27 -4.84 -25.98
CA ALA A 563 12.24 -4.02 -24.77
C ALA A 563 11.61 -4.76 -23.57
N CYS A 564 10.65 -5.63 -23.82
CA CYS A 564 10.03 -6.52 -22.85
C CYS A 564 9.27 -7.64 -23.56
N GLY A 565 8.69 -8.57 -22.79
CA GLY A 565 7.79 -9.60 -23.28
C GLY A 565 6.63 -9.87 -22.34
N VAL A 566 5.51 -10.35 -22.89
CA VAL A 566 4.31 -10.75 -22.15
C VAL A 566 3.89 -12.16 -22.56
N MET A 567 3.67 -13.01 -21.56
CA MET A 567 3.08 -14.33 -21.73
C MET A 567 1.72 -14.37 -21.02
N ILE A 568 0.65 -14.62 -21.77
CA ILE A 568 -0.69 -14.80 -21.21
C ILE A 568 -0.87 -16.26 -20.83
N THR A 569 -0.87 -16.53 -19.53
CA THR A 569 -1.01 -17.87 -18.94
C THR A 569 -1.15 -17.80 -17.43
N ALA A 570 -1.87 -18.75 -16.83
CA ALA A 570 -1.81 -19.04 -15.40
C ALA A 570 -1.06 -20.34 -15.06
N SER A 571 -0.23 -20.87 -15.98
CA SER A 571 0.57 -22.08 -15.79
C SER A 571 -0.31 -23.27 -15.37
N HIS A 572 -0.18 -23.73 -14.14
CA HIS A 572 -0.85 -24.93 -13.60
C HIS A 572 -2.14 -24.63 -12.81
N ASN A 573 -2.58 -23.37 -12.72
CA ASN A 573 -3.81 -23.01 -12.01
C ASN A 573 -5.07 -23.69 -12.60
N PRO A 574 -6.19 -23.74 -11.87
CA PRO A 574 -7.45 -24.28 -12.37
C PRO A 574 -7.94 -23.60 -13.67
N LYS A 575 -8.89 -24.24 -14.37
CA LYS A 575 -9.39 -23.78 -15.69
C LYS A 575 -9.97 -22.37 -15.71
N ASP A 576 -10.57 -21.95 -14.60
CA ASP A 576 -11.23 -20.65 -14.51
C ASP A 576 -10.22 -19.50 -14.29
N ASP A 577 -8.94 -19.79 -14.06
CA ASP A 577 -7.89 -18.80 -13.85
C ASP A 577 -7.07 -18.56 -15.12
N ASN A 578 -6.61 -17.33 -15.29
CA ASN A 578 -5.62 -16.96 -16.29
C ASN A 578 -4.71 -15.84 -15.75
N GLY A 579 -3.66 -15.48 -16.46
CA GLY A 579 -2.60 -14.61 -15.95
C GLY A 579 -1.87 -13.81 -17.03
N TYR A 580 -1.07 -12.85 -16.56
CA TYR A 580 -0.30 -11.91 -17.37
C TYR A 580 1.12 -11.86 -16.82
N LYS A 581 2.03 -12.69 -17.35
CA LYS A 581 3.44 -12.74 -16.95
C LYS A 581 4.24 -11.71 -17.75
N VAL A 582 5.15 -10.98 -17.11
CA VAL A 582 6.01 -9.97 -17.76
C VAL A 582 7.48 -10.33 -17.65
N TYR A 583 8.16 -10.30 -18.80
CA TYR A 583 9.59 -10.46 -18.97
C TYR A 583 10.22 -9.12 -19.33
N TRP A 584 11.36 -8.79 -18.74
CA TRP A 584 12.06 -7.55 -19.02
C TRP A 584 13.07 -7.69 -20.16
N GLU A 585 13.78 -6.61 -20.52
CA GLU A 585 14.75 -6.62 -21.64
C GLU A 585 15.94 -7.59 -21.44
N ASN A 586 16.18 -8.04 -20.22
CA ASN A 586 17.15 -9.09 -19.90
C ASN A 586 16.59 -10.51 -20.10
N ALA A 587 15.36 -10.64 -20.63
CA ALA A 587 14.65 -11.90 -20.83
C ALA A 587 14.40 -12.73 -19.56
N VAL A 588 14.36 -12.07 -18.40
CA VAL A 588 13.97 -12.68 -17.12
C VAL A 588 12.68 -12.03 -16.64
N GLN A 589 11.87 -12.80 -15.90
CA GLN A 589 10.67 -12.26 -15.26
C GLN A 589 11.02 -11.09 -14.33
N ILE A 590 10.14 -10.07 -14.30
CA ILE A 590 10.40 -8.81 -13.59
C ILE A 590 10.59 -8.98 -12.07
N ILE A 591 11.46 -8.14 -11.50
CA ILE A 591 11.63 -7.88 -10.06
C ILE A 591 11.54 -6.37 -9.80
N GLY A 592 11.59 -5.97 -8.53
CA GLY A 592 11.71 -4.55 -8.17
C GLY A 592 12.95 -3.89 -8.79
N PRO A 593 12.86 -2.62 -9.24
CA PRO A 593 11.73 -1.69 -9.05
C PRO A 593 10.67 -1.71 -10.17
N HIS A 594 10.78 -2.60 -11.17
CA HIS A 594 9.92 -2.57 -12.35
C HIS A 594 8.46 -2.91 -12.04
N ASP A 595 8.20 -3.86 -11.14
CA ASP A 595 6.85 -4.21 -10.68
C ASP A 595 6.07 -2.99 -10.15
N LYS A 596 6.67 -2.22 -9.25
CA LYS A 596 6.07 -1.02 -8.67
C LYS A 596 5.89 0.09 -9.71
N GLY A 597 6.91 0.30 -10.55
CA GLY A 597 6.83 1.28 -11.63
C GLY A 597 5.72 0.98 -12.64
N ILE A 598 5.55 -0.29 -13.03
CA ILE A 598 4.45 -0.74 -13.89
C ILE A 598 3.11 -0.54 -13.17
N SER A 599 3.00 -0.97 -11.91
CA SER A 599 1.77 -0.81 -11.10
C SER A 599 1.31 0.65 -11.03
N ASP A 600 2.23 1.57 -10.75
CA ASP A 600 1.96 3.01 -10.72
C ASP A 600 1.55 3.54 -12.11
N ALA A 601 2.21 3.09 -13.17
CA ALA A 601 1.86 3.45 -14.54
C ALA A 601 0.47 2.91 -14.96
N ILE A 602 0.06 1.72 -14.51
CA ILE A 602 -1.29 1.18 -14.74
C ILE A 602 -2.33 2.10 -14.10
N LEU A 603 -2.14 2.46 -12.83
CA LEU A 603 -3.07 3.34 -12.10
C LEU A 603 -3.14 4.75 -12.70
N ALA A 604 -2.06 5.22 -13.33
CA ALA A 604 -2.04 6.49 -14.05
C ALA A 604 -2.71 6.43 -15.44
N ASN A 605 -2.94 5.23 -16.01
CA ASN A 605 -3.41 5.04 -17.39
C ASN A 605 -4.65 4.13 -17.47
N LEU A 606 -5.64 4.37 -16.61
CA LEU A 606 -6.84 3.51 -16.51
C LEU A 606 -7.87 3.72 -17.62
N VAL A 607 -7.86 4.81 -18.38
CA VAL A 607 -8.83 5.01 -19.47
C VAL A 607 -8.40 4.18 -20.69
N PRO A 608 -9.20 3.20 -21.16
CA PRO A 608 -8.83 2.40 -22.32
C PRO A 608 -8.76 3.25 -23.60
N LYS A 609 -7.62 3.19 -24.29
CA LYS A 609 -7.35 3.86 -25.57
C LYS A 609 -7.82 3.01 -26.75
N THR A 610 -7.71 1.69 -26.64
CA THR A 610 -8.20 0.75 -27.65
C THR A 610 -8.93 -0.43 -27.00
N TRP A 611 -10.03 -0.84 -27.63
CA TRP A 611 -10.79 -2.05 -27.33
C TRP A 611 -10.78 -3.04 -28.50
N SER A 612 -10.22 -2.63 -29.64
CA SER A 612 -10.21 -3.41 -30.86
C SER A 612 -8.84 -4.03 -31.07
N ALA A 613 -8.83 -5.28 -31.52
CA ALA A 613 -7.66 -5.99 -31.99
C ALA A 613 -7.34 -5.73 -33.48
N ASP A 614 -8.06 -4.84 -34.17
CA ASP A 614 -7.90 -4.62 -35.62
C ASP A 614 -6.48 -4.22 -36.02
N LEU A 615 -5.77 -3.49 -35.15
CA LEU A 615 -4.37 -3.12 -35.37
C LEU A 615 -3.45 -4.33 -35.49
N VAL A 616 -3.78 -5.45 -34.84
CA VAL A 616 -2.99 -6.70 -34.92
C VAL A 616 -2.94 -7.25 -36.34
N ARG A 617 -4.01 -7.04 -37.12
CA ARG A 617 -4.13 -7.51 -38.51
C ARG A 617 -3.66 -6.49 -39.54
N SER A 618 -3.83 -5.19 -39.25
CA SER A 618 -3.65 -4.12 -40.22
C SER A 618 -2.33 -3.36 -40.08
N SER A 619 -1.70 -3.36 -38.90
CA SER A 619 -0.46 -2.63 -38.67
C SER A 619 0.75 -3.37 -39.28
N PRO A 620 1.60 -2.69 -40.07
CA PRO A 620 2.86 -3.26 -40.54
C PRO A 620 3.87 -3.49 -39.40
N ASP A 621 3.67 -2.85 -38.24
CA ASP A 621 4.52 -2.99 -37.05
C ASP A 621 4.14 -4.20 -36.18
N CYS A 622 3.13 -4.99 -36.58
CA CYS A 622 2.75 -6.24 -35.95
C CYS A 622 3.33 -7.42 -36.74
N LEU A 623 4.44 -7.97 -36.25
CA LEU A 623 5.22 -9.02 -36.91
C LEU A 623 4.90 -10.38 -36.29
N ASP A 624 4.59 -11.38 -37.12
CA ASP A 624 4.53 -12.77 -36.68
C ASP A 624 5.94 -13.39 -36.76
N VAL A 625 6.47 -13.79 -35.60
CA VAL A 625 7.80 -14.39 -35.48
C VAL A 625 7.74 -15.85 -35.02
N THR A 626 6.56 -16.47 -34.97
CA THR A 626 6.37 -17.78 -34.34
C THR A 626 7.24 -18.88 -34.95
N GLN A 627 7.20 -19.05 -36.27
CA GLN A 627 7.91 -20.17 -36.90
C GLN A 627 9.43 -19.97 -36.88
N ASP A 628 9.89 -18.73 -37.10
CA ASP A 628 11.31 -18.40 -37.05
C ASP A 628 11.87 -18.61 -35.64
N MET A 629 11.19 -18.13 -34.61
CA MET A 629 11.66 -18.32 -33.23
C MET A 629 11.56 -19.78 -32.78
N LYS A 630 10.52 -20.53 -33.18
CA LYS A 630 10.44 -21.99 -32.92
C LYS A 630 11.62 -22.72 -33.54
N LYS A 631 11.96 -22.40 -34.80
CA LYS A 631 13.11 -22.99 -35.50
C LYS A 631 14.41 -22.73 -34.73
N VAL A 632 14.71 -21.47 -34.40
CA VAL A 632 15.94 -21.10 -33.67
C VAL A 632 15.95 -21.70 -32.26
N TYR A 633 14.80 -21.79 -31.58
CA TYR A 633 14.67 -22.45 -30.29
C TYR A 633 15.06 -23.94 -30.38
N PHE A 634 14.53 -24.68 -31.36
CA PHE A 634 14.88 -26.10 -31.54
C PHE A 634 16.34 -26.31 -31.96
N GLU A 635 16.94 -25.38 -32.70
CA GLU A 635 18.38 -25.39 -33.01
C GLU A 635 19.20 -25.26 -31.71
N CYS A 636 18.88 -24.29 -30.85
CA CYS A 636 19.58 -24.10 -29.57
C CYS A 636 19.35 -25.29 -28.61
N LEU A 637 18.15 -25.86 -28.62
CA LEU A 637 17.83 -27.06 -27.85
C LEU A 637 18.58 -28.29 -28.35
N ALA A 638 18.91 -28.36 -29.65
CA ALA A 638 19.75 -29.42 -30.19
C ALA A 638 21.20 -29.30 -29.71
N ASP A 639 21.70 -28.10 -29.45
CA ASP A 639 23.05 -27.87 -28.89
C ASP A 639 23.18 -28.31 -27.43
N LEU A 640 22.07 -28.50 -26.70
CA LEU A 640 22.07 -29.12 -25.37
C LEU A 640 22.25 -30.64 -25.42
N LYS A 641 22.14 -31.25 -26.61
CA LYS A 641 22.26 -32.71 -26.77
C LYS A 641 23.73 -33.11 -26.71
N LEU A 642 24.04 -34.11 -25.90
CA LEU A 642 25.37 -34.70 -25.81
C LEU A 642 25.57 -35.76 -26.90
N PRO A 643 26.83 -36.12 -27.24
CA PRO A 643 27.12 -37.23 -28.13
C PRO A 643 26.43 -38.52 -27.66
N TRP A 644 25.69 -39.15 -28.57
CA TRP A 644 24.98 -40.40 -28.28
C TRP A 644 25.96 -41.55 -28.06
N PRO A 645 25.74 -42.44 -27.08
CA PRO A 645 26.46 -43.71 -27.04
C PRO A 645 26.19 -44.48 -28.34
N GLU A 646 27.23 -44.97 -29.03
CA GLU A 646 27.11 -45.80 -30.25
C GLU A 646 26.53 -47.21 -29.97
N VAL A 647 26.10 -47.49 -28.75
CA VAL A 647 25.77 -48.84 -28.29
C VAL A 647 24.42 -49.29 -28.85
N ASP A 648 24.37 -50.58 -29.20
CA ASP A 648 23.23 -51.38 -29.65
C ASP A 648 22.14 -51.50 -28.54
N ALA A 649 21.62 -50.36 -28.08
CA ALA A 649 20.82 -50.24 -26.87
C ALA A 649 19.36 -50.65 -27.10
N THR A 650 18.81 -51.43 -26.16
CA THR A 650 17.38 -51.72 -26.08
C THR A 650 16.59 -50.42 -26.07
N ASN A 651 15.64 -50.29 -27.00
CA ASN A 651 14.73 -49.15 -27.10
C ASN A 651 14.05 -48.85 -25.76
N ILE A 652 14.13 -47.60 -25.29
CA ILE A 652 13.49 -47.15 -24.05
C ILE A 652 12.14 -46.52 -24.41
N THR A 653 11.09 -46.98 -23.74
CA THR A 653 9.74 -46.43 -23.91
C THR A 653 9.40 -45.47 -22.77
N PHE A 654 8.98 -44.26 -23.13
CA PHE A 654 8.49 -43.23 -22.22
C PHE A 654 7.02 -42.96 -22.53
N VAL A 655 6.23 -42.70 -21.50
CA VAL A 655 4.90 -42.08 -21.64
C VAL A 655 4.99 -40.60 -21.33
N ASN A 656 4.46 -39.75 -22.21
CA ASN A 656 4.43 -38.30 -22.01
C ASN A 656 3.00 -37.81 -21.82
N THR A 657 2.74 -37.09 -20.74
CA THR A 657 1.52 -36.28 -20.57
C THR A 657 1.87 -34.80 -20.61
N SER A 658 1.10 -34.03 -21.37
CA SER A 658 1.17 -32.57 -21.32
C SER A 658 -0.01 -31.97 -20.56
N MET A 659 -0.82 -32.79 -19.88
CA MET A 659 -1.92 -32.37 -19.03
C MET A 659 -2.91 -31.40 -19.70
N HIS A 660 -3.26 -31.67 -20.96
CA HIS A 660 -4.05 -30.79 -21.84
C HIS A 660 -3.39 -29.44 -22.14
N GLY A 661 -2.08 -29.36 -21.98
CA GLY A 661 -1.25 -28.19 -22.20
C GLY A 661 -0.68 -28.09 -23.60
N VAL A 662 0.11 -27.03 -23.81
CA VAL A 662 0.78 -26.74 -25.08
C VAL A 662 2.05 -27.56 -25.31
N GLY A 663 2.49 -28.37 -24.33
CA GLY A 663 3.80 -29.03 -24.33
C GLY A 663 4.01 -30.09 -25.40
N HIS A 664 2.97 -30.86 -25.76
CA HIS A 664 3.13 -32.07 -26.59
C HIS A 664 3.79 -31.81 -27.95
N PRO A 665 3.36 -30.83 -28.78
CA PRO A 665 4.02 -30.53 -30.04
C PRO A 665 5.50 -30.15 -29.89
N PHE A 666 5.86 -29.49 -28.79
CA PHE A 666 7.25 -29.08 -28.54
C PHE A 666 8.11 -30.27 -28.10
N VAL A 667 7.61 -31.09 -27.18
CA VAL A 667 8.30 -32.32 -26.73
C VAL A 667 8.47 -33.29 -27.90
N SER A 668 7.41 -33.56 -28.66
CA SER A 668 7.46 -34.44 -29.83
C SER A 668 8.48 -33.96 -30.86
N LYS A 669 8.52 -32.65 -31.13
CA LYS A 669 9.49 -32.09 -32.09
C LYS A 669 10.92 -32.13 -31.56
N ALA A 670 11.14 -31.84 -30.28
CA ALA A 670 12.46 -31.88 -29.65
C ALA A 670 13.07 -33.30 -29.66
N LEU A 671 12.21 -34.32 -29.50
CA LEU A 671 12.58 -35.73 -29.42
C LEU A 671 12.51 -36.49 -30.76
N GLU A 672 12.03 -35.88 -31.85
CA GLU A 672 11.80 -36.54 -33.16
C GLU A 672 13.04 -37.28 -33.70
N ASN A 673 14.24 -36.77 -33.43
CA ASN A 673 15.50 -37.33 -33.91
C ASN A 673 16.25 -38.20 -32.88
N PHE A 674 15.65 -38.45 -31.71
CA PHE A 674 16.27 -39.34 -30.72
C PHE A 674 16.20 -40.79 -31.23
N ARG A 675 17.35 -41.46 -31.26
CA ARG A 675 17.43 -42.89 -31.62
C ARG A 675 17.14 -43.75 -30.39
N HIS A 676 16.56 -44.93 -30.59
CA HIS A 676 16.28 -45.89 -29.52
C HIS A 676 15.38 -45.35 -28.39
N VAL A 677 14.54 -44.36 -28.72
CA VAL A 677 13.53 -43.78 -27.82
C VAL A 677 12.18 -43.92 -28.49
N THR A 678 11.20 -44.38 -27.72
CA THR A 678 9.78 -44.33 -28.10
C THR A 678 9.04 -43.47 -27.10
N ILE A 679 8.41 -42.40 -27.58
CA ILE A 679 7.55 -41.52 -26.78
C ILE A 679 6.10 -41.84 -27.12
N ILE A 680 5.34 -42.29 -26.13
CA ILE A 680 3.92 -42.57 -26.25
C ILE A 680 3.15 -41.45 -25.55
N PRO A 681 2.31 -40.68 -26.25
CA PRO A 681 1.48 -39.69 -25.60
C PRO A 681 0.37 -40.37 -24.78
N VAL A 682 0.00 -39.77 -23.66
CA VAL A 682 -1.31 -40.00 -23.05
C VAL A 682 -2.35 -39.35 -23.95
N VAL A 683 -3.01 -40.14 -24.80
CA VAL A 683 -3.87 -39.65 -25.90
C VAL A 683 -4.95 -38.69 -25.40
N GLU A 684 -5.52 -38.97 -24.23
CA GLU A 684 -6.56 -38.16 -23.60
C GLU A 684 -6.05 -36.81 -23.09
N GLN A 685 -4.74 -36.64 -22.85
CA GLN A 685 -4.12 -35.43 -22.30
C GLN A 685 -3.13 -34.76 -23.26
N GLN A 686 -2.99 -35.27 -24.50
CA GLN A 686 -1.96 -34.82 -25.44
C GLN A 686 -2.28 -33.48 -26.10
N ASN A 687 -3.57 -33.21 -26.35
CA ASN A 687 -4.00 -32.04 -27.11
C ASN A 687 -4.36 -30.91 -26.15
N PRO A 688 -4.08 -29.64 -26.49
CA PRO A 688 -4.48 -28.52 -25.67
C PRO A 688 -6.01 -28.46 -25.49
N ASP A 689 -6.49 -28.44 -24.24
CA ASP A 689 -7.91 -28.33 -23.89
C ASP A 689 -8.07 -27.40 -22.67
N PRO A 690 -8.67 -26.20 -22.84
CA PRO A 690 -8.79 -25.21 -21.77
C PRO A 690 -9.67 -25.66 -20.60
N ASP A 691 -10.46 -26.73 -20.76
CA ASP A 691 -11.33 -27.26 -19.70
C ASP A 691 -10.66 -28.31 -18.81
N PHE A 692 -9.44 -28.75 -19.15
CA PHE A 692 -8.66 -29.76 -18.41
C PHE A 692 -9.52 -30.98 -17.98
N PRO A 693 -10.25 -31.66 -18.90
CA PRO A 693 -11.35 -32.56 -18.55
C PRO A 693 -10.98 -33.79 -17.71
N THR A 694 -9.69 -34.12 -17.61
CA THR A 694 -9.21 -35.28 -16.84
C THR A 694 -8.53 -34.91 -15.52
N VAL A 695 -8.23 -33.63 -15.27
CA VAL A 695 -7.45 -33.17 -14.11
C VAL A 695 -8.02 -31.86 -13.56
N ALA A 696 -8.38 -31.84 -12.27
CA ALA A 696 -8.92 -30.62 -11.65
C ALA A 696 -7.85 -29.53 -11.48
N TYR A 697 -6.61 -29.94 -11.20
CA TYR A 697 -5.47 -29.07 -11.03
C TYR A 697 -4.30 -29.62 -11.86
N PRO A 698 -3.97 -29.01 -13.01
CA PRO A 698 -2.99 -29.56 -13.94
C PRO A 698 -1.54 -29.28 -13.51
N ASN A 699 -1.17 -29.69 -12.29
CA ASN A 699 0.21 -29.62 -11.80
C ASN A 699 0.72 -31.06 -11.58
N PRO A 700 1.87 -31.46 -12.17
CA PRO A 700 2.41 -32.81 -12.03
C PRO A 700 2.67 -33.28 -10.59
N GLU A 701 2.84 -32.36 -9.64
CA GLU A 701 3.07 -32.67 -8.22
C GLU A 701 1.77 -33.05 -7.47
N GLU A 702 0.60 -32.77 -8.04
CA GLU A 702 -0.68 -32.99 -7.37
C GLU A 702 -1.03 -34.47 -7.29
N LYS A 703 -1.68 -34.83 -6.19
CA LYS A 703 -2.20 -36.18 -6.02
C LYS A 703 -3.24 -36.48 -7.11
N GLY A 704 -3.01 -37.55 -7.86
CA GLY A 704 -3.88 -37.98 -8.95
C GLY A 704 -3.54 -37.42 -10.33
N ALA A 705 -2.69 -36.39 -10.43
CA ALA A 705 -2.32 -35.75 -11.69
C ALA A 705 -1.66 -36.71 -12.69
N LEU A 706 -0.85 -37.65 -12.20
CA LEU A 706 -0.11 -38.61 -13.02
C LEU A 706 -0.80 -39.96 -13.21
N ASP A 707 -1.98 -40.19 -12.62
CA ASP A 707 -2.59 -41.53 -12.57
C ASP A 707 -2.88 -42.09 -13.97
N LEU A 708 -3.37 -41.25 -14.89
CA LEU A 708 -3.62 -41.66 -16.27
C LEU A 708 -2.32 -41.96 -17.03
N ALA A 709 -1.26 -41.20 -16.76
CA ALA A 709 0.05 -41.42 -17.38
C ALA A 709 0.69 -42.72 -16.87
N LEU A 710 0.59 -43.00 -15.57
CA LEU A 710 1.06 -44.25 -14.97
C LEU A 710 0.28 -45.47 -15.51
N ALA A 711 -1.05 -45.36 -15.60
CA ALA A 711 -1.88 -46.41 -16.18
C ALA A 711 -1.55 -46.67 -17.66
N THR A 712 -1.31 -45.60 -18.43
CA THR A 712 -0.87 -45.70 -19.83
C THR A 712 0.51 -46.37 -19.91
N ALA A 713 1.44 -46.00 -19.01
CA ALA A 713 2.77 -46.58 -18.95
C ALA A 713 2.75 -48.07 -18.62
N ASP A 714 1.91 -48.49 -17.68
CA ASP A 714 1.70 -49.90 -17.37
C ASP A 714 1.12 -50.67 -18.56
N ALA A 715 0.10 -50.13 -19.22
CA ALA A 715 -0.53 -50.75 -20.39
C ALA A 715 0.42 -50.86 -21.60
N LYS A 716 1.40 -49.97 -21.72
CA LYS A 716 2.37 -49.92 -22.82
C LYS A 716 3.75 -50.47 -22.45
N ASN A 717 3.89 -50.99 -21.23
CA ASN A 717 5.16 -51.47 -20.68
C ASN A 717 6.29 -50.42 -20.81
N ALA A 718 5.97 -49.16 -20.52
CA ALA A 718 6.92 -48.07 -20.51
C ALA A 718 7.71 -48.03 -19.19
N SER A 719 8.98 -47.62 -19.27
CA SER A 719 9.87 -47.54 -18.10
C SER A 719 9.76 -46.20 -17.37
N TYR A 720 9.29 -45.17 -18.07
CA TYR A 720 9.26 -43.80 -17.56
C TYR A 720 7.95 -43.10 -17.90
N VAL A 721 7.52 -42.22 -17.00
CA VAL A 721 6.50 -41.19 -17.23
C VAL A 721 7.18 -39.83 -17.22
N LEU A 722 6.82 -38.99 -18.19
CA LEU A 722 7.25 -37.60 -18.35
C LEU A 722 6.01 -36.71 -18.28
N ALA A 723 6.07 -35.60 -17.55
CA ALA A 723 4.96 -34.68 -17.40
C ALA A 723 5.40 -33.23 -17.46
N GLN A 724 4.66 -32.41 -18.19
CA GLN A 724 4.80 -30.95 -18.19
C GLN A 724 3.47 -30.32 -17.75
N ASP A 725 3.55 -29.14 -17.13
CA ASP A 725 2.37 -28.35 -16.82
C ASP A 725 1.82 -27.64 -18.09
N PRO A 726 0.65 -26.98 -18.03
CA PRO A 726 -0.06 -26.60 -19.24
C PRO A 726 0.61 -25.55 -20.13
N ASP A 727 1.51 -24.72 -19.59
CA ASP A 727 2.35 -23.78 -20.35
C ASP A 727 3.79 -24.29 -20.55
N ALA A 728 4.06 -25.53 -20.14
CA ALA A 728 5.29 -26.29 -20.31
C ALA A 728 6.56 -25.59 -19.81
N ASP A 729 6.45 -24.81 -18.73
CA ASP A 729 7.60 -24.28 -18.01
C ASP A 729 8.09 -25.24 -16.91
N ARG A 730 7.26 -26.18 -16.45
CA ARG A 730 7.64 -27.20 -15.44
C ARG A 730 7.83 -28.59 -16.01
N PHE A 731 8.55 -29.43 -15.27
CA PHE A 731 8.80 -30.83 -15.64
C PHE A 731 8.81 -31.79 -14.44
N SER A 732 8.15 -32.93 -14.58
CA SER A 732 8.22 -34.03 -13.62
C SER A 732 8.44 -35.36 -14.33
N ALA A 733 9.02 -36.32 -13.61
CA ALA A 733 9.23 -37.67 -14.11
C ALA A 733 8.99 -38.74 -13.04
N ALA A 734 8.64 -39.94 -13.50
CA ALA A 734 8.59 -41.14 -12.68
C ALA A 734 9.27 -42.31 -13.41
N GLU A 735 9.87 -43.21 -12.64
CA GLU A 735 10.56 -44.41 -13.12
C GLU A 735 9.93 -45.67 -12.53
N LYS A 736 9.70 -46.66 -13.39
CA LYS A 736 9.24 -48.00 -12.97
C LYS A 736 10.42 -48.83 -12.50
N GLN A 737 10.36 -49.27 -11.25
CA GLN A 737 11.38 -50.12 -10.64
C GLN A 737 11.21 -51.58 -11.06
N MET A 738 12.25 -52.40 -10.85
CA MET A 738 12.19 -53.85 -11.12
C MET A 738 11.12 -54.57 -10.29
N SER A 739 10.76 -54.04 -9.11
CA SER A 739 9.65 -54.54 -8.29
C SER A 739 8.27 -54.36 -8.94
N GLY A 740 8.19 -53.55 -9.99
CA GLY A 740 6.93 -53.10 -10.61
C GLY A 740 6.37 -51.81 -10.01
N GLU A 741 6.94 -51.33 -8.89
CA GLU A 741 6.53 -50.09 -8.25
C GLU A 741 7.03 -48.84 -9.01
N TRP A 742 6.26 -47.76 -8.94
CA TRP A 742 6.62 -46.47 -9.53
C TRP A 742 7.27 -45.56 -8.50
N VAL A 743 8.47 -45.07 -8.81
CA VAL A 743 9.14 -44.00 -8.07
C VAL A 743 8.90 -42.69 -8.79
N LYS A 744 8.16 -41.77 -8.15
CA LYS A 744 8.00 -40.39 -8.61
C LYS A 744 9.15 -39.57 -8.07
N PHE A 745 9.91 -38.91 -8.94
CA PHE A 745 10.99 -38.03 -8.50
C PHE A 745 10.42 -36.70 -8.02
N THR A 746 10.90 -36.21 -6.88
CA THR A 746 10.62 -34.83 -6.44
C THR A 746 11.37 -33.82 -7.30
N GLY A 747 10.96 -32.55 -7.30
CA GLY A 747 11.72 -31.51 -8.02
C GLY A 747 13.15 -31.35 -7.51
N ASP A 748 13.39 -31.55 -6.21
CA ASP A 748 14.72 -31.62 -5.61
C ASP A 748 15.56 -32.79 -6.19
N GLN A 749 14.99 -33.99 -6.27
CA GLN A 749 15.66 -35.16 -6.84
C GLN A 749 16.00 -34.97 -8.32
N LEU A 750 15.07 -34.42 -9.10
CA LEU A 750 15.32 -34.08 -10.51
C LEU A 750 16.41 -33.02 -10.64
N GLY A 751 16.39 -31.99 -9.79
CA GLY A 751 17.42 -30.94 -9.74
C GLY A 751 18.82 -31.53 -9.51
N VAL A 752 18.93 -32.49 -8.60
CA VAL A 752 20.19 -33.21 -8.31
C VAL A 752 20.64 -34.08 -9.47
N ILE A 753 19.73 -34.86 -10.08
CA ILE A 753 20.02 -35.69 -11.25
C ILE A 753 20.56 -34.83 -12.40
N PHE A 754 19.89 -33.71 -12.70
CA PHE A 754 20.32 -32.78 -13.74
C PHE A 754 21.65 -32.13 -13.42
N ALA A 755 21.84 -31.62 -12.20
CA ALA A 755 23.07 -30.99 -11.77
C ALA A 755 24.27 -31.94 -11.82
N GLY A 756 24.11 -33.16 -11.31
CA GLY A 756 25.15 -34.18 -11.35
C GLY A 756 25.57 -34.49 -12.79
N HIS A 757 24.59 -34.67 -13.68
CA HIS A 757 24.88 -34.95 -15.09
C HIS A 757 25.59 -33.78 -15.79
N ILE A 758 25.13 -32.55 -15.58
CA ILE A 758 25.75 -31.35 -16.15
C ILE A 758 27.17 -31.17 -15.63
N PHE A 759 27.39 -31.44 -14.35
CA PHE A 759 28.73 -31.45 -13.77
C PHE A 759 29.63 -32.49 -14.44
N ASP A 760 29.15 -33.74 -14.58
CA ASP A 760 29.96 -34.82 -15.16
C ASP A 760 30.28 -34.56 -16.64
N ALA A 761 29.32 -34.03 -17.41
CA ALA A 761 29.54 -33.60 -18.79
C ALA A 761 30.52 -32.43 -18.88
N PHE A 762 30.36 -31.40 -18.03
CA PHE A 762 31.31 -30.28 -17.97
C PHE A 762 32.71 -30.77 -17.64
N ARG A 763 32.86 -31.70 -16.70
CA ARG A 763 34.16 -32.28 -16.33
C ARG A 763 34.79 -33.09 -17.48
N SER A 764 34.01 -33.83 -18.28
CA SER A 764 34.55 -34.62 -19.38
C SER A 764 34.90 -33.81 -20.62
N GLU A 765 34.21 -32.68 -20.85
CA GLU A 765 34.36 -31.84 -22.05
C GLU A 765 35.16 -30.55 -21.79
N ALA A 766 35.43 -30.19 -20.54
CA ALA A 766 35.95 -28.88 -20.17
C ALA A 766 37.33 -28.56 -20.78
N THR A 767 37.38 -27.47 -21.53
CA THR A 767 38.60 -26.70 -21.81
C THR A 767 38.89 -25.65 -20.73
N GLU A 768 37.93 -25.38 -19.84
CA GLU A 768 38.03 -24.37 -18.76
C GLU A 768 38.13 -25.00 -17.36
N PRO A 769 38.75 -24.32 -16.38
CA PRO A 769 38.85 -24.83 -15.01
C PRO A 769 37.48 -25.02 -14.33
N LEU A 770 37.28 -26.11 -13.57
CA LEU A 770 36.04 -26.39 -12.80
C LEU A 770 35.54 -25.22 -11.94
N LYS A 771 36.46 -24.41 -11.39
CA LYS A 771 36.13 -23.18 -10.64
C LYS A 771 35.36 -22.12 -11.43
N LYS A 772 35.25 -22.26 -12.76
CA LYS A 772 34.46 -21.41 -13.65
C LYS A 772 33.02 -21.90 -13.80
N LEU A 773 32.72 -23.14 -13.48
CA LEU A 773 31.35 -23.64 -13.42
C LEU A 773 30.63 -23.05 -12.20
N ALA A 774 29.42 -22.56 -12.43
CA ALA A 774 28.52 -22.18 -11.36
C ALA A 774 27.10 -22.71 -11.59
N MET A 775 26.41 -23.10 -10.52
CA MET A 775 25.00 -23.49 -10.54
C MET A 775 24.21 -22.71 -9.50
N VAL A 776 22.92 -22.50 -9.77
CA VAL A 776 22.05 -21.65 -8.93
C VAL A 776 20.80 -22.42 -8.50
N ALA A 777 20.39 -22.29 -7.24
CA ALA A 777 19.10 -22.81 -6.78
C ALA A 777 18.39 -21.86 -5.80
N SER A 778 17.08 -22.06 -5.62
CA SER A 778 16.31 -21.34 -4.60
C SER A 778 16.73 -21.75 -3.18
N THR A 779 16.50 -20.87 -2.19
CA THR A 779 16.86 -21.14 -0.79
C THR A 779 16.10 -22.28 -0.12
N VAL A 780 14.94 -22.65 -0.67
CA VAL A 780 14.09 -23.76 -0.19
C VAL A 780 14.38 -25.07 -0.94
N SER A 781 15.24 -25.03 -1.97
CA SER A 781 15.75 -26.19 -2.69
C SER A 781 16.73 -27.02 -1.84
N SER A 782 17.00 -28.26 -2.27
CA SER A 782 17.92 -29.16 -1.61
C SER A 782 19.35 -28.61 -1.61
N LYS A 783 20.07 -28.79 -0.50
CA LYS A 783 21.49 -28.43 -0.38
C LYS A 783 22.44 -29.44 -1.04
N MET A 784 21.88 -30.41 -1.73
CA MET A 784 22.63 -31.45 -2.40
C MET A 784 23.57 -30.89 -3.49
N ILE A 785 23.14 -29.91 -4.28
CA ILE A 785 24.04 -29.27 -5.27
C ILE A 785 25.18 -28.52 -4.57
N GLU A 786 24.92 -27.86 -3.44
CA GLU A 786 25.94 -27.21 -2.62
C GLU A 786 26.99 -28.22 -2.14
N ALA A 787 26.55 -29.36 -1.60
CA ALA A 787 27.45 -30.43 -1.15
C ALA A 787 28.29 -31.02 -2.30
N ILE A 788 27.70 -31.22 -3.49
CA ILE A 788 28.46 -31.65 -4.68
C ILE A 788 29.47 -30.55 -5.07
N ALA A 789 29.06 -29.28 -5.05
CA ALA A 789 29.93 -28.14 -5.39
C ALA A 789 31.15 -28.03 -4.47
N GLU A 790 30.96 -28.19 -3.16
CA GLU A 790 32.03 -28.19 -2.16
C GLU A 790 33.02 -29.34 -2.37
N ARG A 791 32.51 -30.55 -2.64
CA ARG A 791 33.35 -31.73 -2.87
C ARG A 791 34.13 -31.64 -4.19
N GLU A 792 33.51 -31.11 -5.23
CA GLU A 792 34.04 -31.16 -6.60
C GLU A 792 34.73 -29.85 -7.04
N GLY A 793 34.61 -28.78 -6.27
CA GLY A 793 35.34 -27.53 -6.48
C GLY A 793 34.75 -26.60 -7.55
N PHE A 794 33.43 -26.58 -7.72
CA PHE A 794 32.72 -25.58 -8.52
C PHE A 794 31.89 -24.64 -7.63
N LYS A 795 31.34 -23.56 -8.21
CA LYS A 795 30.57 -22.57 -7.43
C LYS A 795 29.09 -22.93 -7.35
N PHE A 796 28.54 -22.98 -6.16
CA PHE A 796 27.10 -22.96 -5.95
C PHE A 796 26.67 -21.60 -5.42
N VAL A 797 25.52 -21.11 -5.87
CA VAL A 797 24.90 -19.89 -5.33
C VAL A 797 23.43 -20.13 -5.05
N GLU A 798 23.02 -19.80 -3.84
CA GLU A 798 21.62 -19.77 -3.43
C GLU A 798 21.00 -18.39 -3.65
N CYS A 799 19.71 -18.34 -4.01
CA CYS A 799 18.94 -17.09 -4.09
C CYS A 799 17.51 -17.23 -3.53
N LEU A 800 16.79 -16.11 -3.44
CA LEU A 800 15.39 -16.08 -2.99
C LEU A 800 14.48 -16.94 -3.88
N THR A 801 13.36 -17.41 -3.30
CA THR A 801 12.37 -18.23 -4.01
C THR A 801 11.73 -17.51 -5.19
N GLY A 802 11.61 -18.24 -6.30
CA GLY A 802 11.03 -17.81 -7.55
C GLY A 802 12.09 -17.60 -8.63
N PHE A 803 11.89 -18.24 -9.77
CA PHE A 803 12.82 -18.28 -10.90
C PHE A 803 13.34 -16.93 -11.41
N LYS A 804 12.59 -15.84 -11.21
CA LYS A 804 13.05 -14.47 -11.46
C LYS A 804 14.38 -14.15 -10.76
N TYR A 805 14.62 -14.68 -9.56
CA TYR A 805 15.88 -14.49 -8.83
C TYR A 805 16.98 -15.42 -9.36
N ILE A 806 16.63 -16.67 -9.72
CA ILE A 806 17.57 -17.64 -10.30
C ILE A 806 18.12 -17.10 -11.63
N GLY A 807 17.24 -16.64 -12.52
CA GLY A 807 17.61 -16.07 -13.82
C GLY A 807 18.51 -14.83 -13.68
N ASN A 808 18.17 -13.90 -12.79
CA ASN A 808 19.00 -12.71 -12.55
C ASN A 808 20.36 -13.06 -11.92
N MET A 809 20.39 -13.99 -10.95
CA MET A 809 21.64 -14.46 -10.35
C MET A 809 22.54 -15.15 -11.38
N ALA A 810 21.97 -15.96 -12.27
CA ALA A 810 22.70 -16.57 -13.37
C ALA A 810 23.33 -15.51 -14.29
N LEU A 811 22.58 -14.46 -14.63
CA LEU A 811 23.11 -13.34 -15.43
C LEU A 811 24.25 -12.60 -14.71
N ASP A 812 24.16 -12.38 -13.40
CA ASP A 812 25.21 -11.70 -12.64
C ASP A 812 26.47 -12.56 -12.49
N LEU A 813 26.34 -13.86 -12.34
CA LEU A 813 27.46 -14.80 -12.37
C LEU A 813 28.13 -14.86 -13.74
N VAL A 814 27.37 -14.82 -14.83
CA VAL A 814 27.93 -14.70 -16.19
C VAL A 814 28.74 -13.42 -16.35
N LYS A 815 28.26 -12.27 -15.84
CA LYS A 815 29.04 -11.01 -15.83
C LYS A 815 30.33 -11.11 -15.01
N GLN A 816 30.34 -11.92 -13.96
CA GLN A 816 31.54 -12.23 -13.16
C GLN A 816 32.48 -13.24 -13.86
N GLY A 817 32.12 -13.71 -15.06
CA GLY A 817 32.93 -14.62 -15.86
C GLY A 817 32.81 -16.09 -15.45
N TYR A 818 31.68 -16.50 -14.86
CA TYR A 818 31.32 -17.90 -14.65
C TYR A 818 30.50 -18.46 -15.82
N HIS A 819 30.63 -19.75 -16.06
CA HIS A 819 29.73 -20.53 -16.90
C HIS A 819 28.57 -21.04 -16.04
N VAL A 820 27.33 -20.65 -16.37
CA VAL A 820 26.12 -21.00 -15.60
C VAL A 820 25.16 -21.82 -16.48
N PRO A 821 25.36 -23.15 -16.58
CA PRO A 821 24.57 -24.01 -17.46
C PRO A 821 23.29 -24.51 -16.81
N PHE A 822 23.15 -24.36 -15.49
CA PHE A 822 22.03 -24.94 -14.74
C PHE A 822 21.56 -24.04 -13.60
N GLY A 823 20.24 -24.00 -13.43
CA GLY A 823 19.65 -23.58 -12.17
C GLY A 823 18.24 -24.13 -12.01
N TYR A 824 17.77 -24.27 -10.77
CA TYR A 824 16.49 -24.91 -10.51
C TYR A 824 15.75 -24.38 -9.28
N GLU A 825 14.43 -24.54 -9.29
CA GLU A 825 13.56 -24.41 -8.13
C GLU A 825 12.89 -25.76 -7.84
N GLU A 826 12.77 -26.10 -6.56
CA GLU A 826 12.22 -27.35 -6.04
C GLU A 826 10.78 -27.62 -6.50
N ALA A 827 10.04 -26.56 -6.85
CA ALA A 827 8.73 -26.60 -7.48
C ALA A 827 8.81 -26.97 -8.98
N ILE A 828 9.57 -28.03 -9.28
CA ILE A 828 9.73 -28.69 -10.59
C ILE A 828 10.10 -27.75 -11.77
N GLY A 829 10.85 -26.69 -11.48
CA GLY A 829 11.31 -25.71 -12.48
C GLY A 829 12.81 -25.81 -12.73
N PHE A 830 13.22 -25.92 -14.00
CA PHE A 830 14.62 -26.16 -14.38
C PHE A 830 15.03 -25.28 -15.55
N MET A 831 16.24 -24.71 -15.50
CA MET A 831 16.86 -23.91 -16.57
C MET A 831 18.14 -24.60 -17.05
N PHE A 832 18.30 -24.66 -18.38
CA PHE A 832 19.46 -25.26 -19.03
C PHE A 832 20.11 -24.29 -20.01
N GLY A 833 21.44 -24.35 -20.09
CA GLY A 833 22.23 -23.58 -21.05
C GLY A 833 22.20 -22.08 -20.78
N SER A 834 22.33 -21.28 -21.84
CA SER A 834 22.45 -19.82 -21.72
C SER A 834 21.32 -19.03 -22.38
N ASP A 835 20.45 -19.70 -23.15
CA ASP A 835 19.48 -19.06 -24.02
C ASP A 835 18.18 -18.67 -23.35
N VAL A 836 17.69 -19.54 -22.46
CA VAL A 836 16.52 -19.26 -21.63
C VAL A 836 17.01 -19.11 -20.20
N ARG A 837 16.66 -17.99 -19.56
CA ARG A 837 16.95 -17.70 -18.14
C ARG A 837 15.69 -17.75 -17.28
N ASP A 838 14.78 -18.64 -17.66
CA ASP A 838 13.56 -19.02 -16.95
C ASP A 838 13.43 -20.55 -17.00
N LYS A 839 12.40 -21.11 -16.36
CA LYS A 839 12.13 -22.54 -16.44
C LYS A 839 11.80 -22.96 -17.86
N ASP A 840 12.25 -24.14 -18.25
CA ASP A 840 11.94 -24.76 -19.54
C ASP A 840 11.69 -26.27 -19.38
N GLY A 841 10.41 -26.64 -19.32
CA GLY A 841 9.99 -28.03 -19.16
C GLY A 841 10.28 -28.90 -20.39
N VAL A 842 10.39 -28.30 -21.58
CA VAL A 842 10.74 -29.01 -22.82
C VAL A 842 12.23 -29.33 -22.82
N ALA A 843 13.08 -28.38 -22.43
CA ALA A 843 14.51 -28.62 -22.25
C ALA A 843 14.77 -29.66 -21.14
N ALA A 844 14.06 -29.57 -20.01
CA ALA A 844 14.13 -30.58 -18.94
C ALA A 844 13.75 -31.98 -19.43
N THR A 845 12.74 -32.08 -20.29
CA THR A 845 12.33 -33.35 -20.89
C THR A 845 13.42 -33.94 -21.77
N VAL A 846 14.02 -33.12 -22.65
CA VAL A 846 15.17 -33.51 -23.49
C VAL A 846 16.33 -34.03 -22.65
N MET A 847 16.68 -33.29 -21.59
CA MET A 847 17.78 -33.65 -20.69
C MET A 847 17.48 -34.95 -19.94
N PHE A 848 16.27 -35.14 -19.44
CA PHE A 848 15.91 -36.35 -18.70
C PHE A 848 15.93 -37.59 -19.60
N VAL A 849 15.38 -37.50 -20.82
CA VAL A 849 15.41 -38.62 -21.79
C VAL A 849 16.85 -38.98 -22.13
N GLN A 850 17.71 -37.99 -22.37
CA GLN A 850 19.13 -38.21 -22.65
C GLN A 850 19.85 -38.88 -21.46
N ILE A 851 19.64 -38.40 -20.23
CA ILE A 851 20.20 -39.00 -19.02
C ILE A 851 19.76 -40.46 -18.89
N ALA A 852 18.46 -40.73 -19.03
CA ALA A 852 17.92 -42.08 -18.96
C ALA A 852 18.54 -43.01 -20.02
N GLN A 853 18.79 -42.52 -21.24
CA GLN A 853 19.47 -43.29 -22.28
C GLN A 853 20.93 -43.58 -21.96
N ILE A 854 21.68 -42.58 -21.49
CA ILE A 854 23.09 -42.73 -21.13
C ILE A 854 23.24 -43.75 -20.00
N LEU A 855 22.44 -43.60 -18.94
CA LEU A 855 22.45 -44.51 -17.79
C LEU A 855 22.03 -45.92 -18.19
N ARG A 856 21.00 -46.06 -19.04
CA ARG A 856 20.58 -47.37 -19.55
C ARG A 856 21.67 -48.06 -20.33
N ALA A 857 22.42 -47.33 -21.16
CA ALA A 857 23.58 -47.87 -21.90
C ALA A 857 24.71 -48.31 -20.95
N GLN A 858 24.80 -47.74 -19.76
CA GLN A 858 25.72 -48.12 -18.69
C GLN A 858 25.17 -49.24 -17.78
N GLY A 859 23.97 -49.75 -18.05
CA GLY A 859 23.32 -50.76 -17.21
C GLY A 859 22.72 -50.21 -15.90
N GLN A 860 22.57 -48.89 -15.80
CA GLN A 860 22.10 -48.17 -14.61
C GLN A 860 20.69 -47.60 -14.79
N SER A 861 19.94 -47.47 -13.70
CA SER A 861 18.65 -46.77 -13.65
C SER A 861 18.82 -45.31 -13.23
N VAL A 862 17.85 -44.45 -13.53
CA VAL A 862 17.90 -43.04 -13.09
C VAL A 862 17.88 -42.97 -11.57
N LYS A 863 17.10 -43.83 -10.90
CA LYS A 863 17.05 -43.91 -9.45
C LYS A 863 18.37 -44.37 -8.83
N SER A 864 19.06 -45.34 -9.44
CA SER A 864 20.38 -45.77 -9.00
C SER A 864 21.40 -44.65 -9.15
N TYR A 865 21.35 -43.88 -10.24
CA TYR A 865 22.23 -42.73 -10.40
C TYR A 865 21.99 -41.66 -9.33
N LEU A 866 20.73 -41.44 -8.95
CA LEU A 866 20.42 -40.58 -7.81
C LEU A 866 21.01 -41.13 -6.49
N ASP A 867 20.97 -42.46 -6.26
CA ASP A 867 21.61 -43.07 -5.08
C ASP A 867 23.14 -42.86 -5.08
N ASP A 868 23.79 -43.04 -6.23
CA ASP A 868 25.23 -42.76 -6.38
C ASP A 868 25.56 -41.31 -6.08
N LEU A 869 24.71 -40.35 -6.50
CA LEU A 869 24.88 -38.95 -6.17
C LEU A 869 24.75 -38.72 -4.65
N TYR A 870 23.80 -39.37 -3.97
CA TYR A 870 23.70 -39.35 -2.50
C TYR A 870 24.98 -39.87 -1.83
N GLU A 871 25.50 -41.02 -2.27
CA GLU A 871 26.76 -41.59 -1.77
C GLU A 871 27.98 -40.68 -2.06
N ARG A 872 27.95 -39.95 -3.17
CA ARG A 872 28.97 -38.95 -3.55
C ARG A 872 29.01 -37.76 -2.60
N THR A 873 28.10 -37.58 -1.66
CA THR A 873 28.17 -36.47 -0.70
C THR A 873 28.08 -36.97 0.73
N SER A 874 26.86 -37.18 1.24
CA SER A 874 26.57 -37.49 2.63
C SER A 874 25.94 -38.88 2.86
N GLY A 875 25.70 -39.66 1.81
CA GLY A 875 25.02 -40.97 1.89
C GLY A 875 23.49 -40.87 1.98
N THR A 876 22.94 -39.68 2.21
CA THR A 876 21.51 -39.35 2.16
C THR A 876 21.33 -37.96 1.57
N GLU A 877 20.11 -37.60 1.16
CA GLU A 877 19.79 -36.20 0.86
C GLU A 877 20.01 -35.35 2.13
N PRO A 878 20.90 -34.34 2.11
CA PRO A 878 21.11 -33.47 3.27
C PRO A 878 19.92 -32.51 3.39
N LYS A 879 18.83 -32.98 4.00
CA LYS A 879 17.63 -32.19 4.21
C LYS A 879 16.83 -32.63 5.43
N ILE A 880 16.56 -31.68 6.32
CA ILE A 880 15.46 -31.77 7.28
C ILE A 880 14.47 -30.66 6.91
N LYS A 881 13.32 -31.04 6.34
CA LYS A 881 12.21 -30.13 6.00
C LYS A 881 11.11 -30.29 7.04
N TYR A 882 10.76 -29.21 7.73
CA TYR A 882 9.53 -29.13 8.52
C TYR A 882 8.53 -28.28 7.76
N TYR A 883 7.39 -28.87 7.40
CA TYR A 883 6.28 -28.16 6.78
C TYR A 883 5.27 -27.78 7.85
N LEU A 884 4.91 -26.50 7.89
CA LEU A 884 3.81 -26.00 8.72
C LEU A 884 2.88 -25.19 7.82
N GLU A 885 1.70 -25.75 7.55
CA GLU A 885 0.62 -25.06 6.87
C GLU A 885 -0.34 -24.48 7.91
N GLY A 886 -0.52 -23.16 7.87
CA GLY A 886 -1.45 -22.44 8.74
C GLY A 886 -2.46 -21.68 7.89
N CYS A 887 -3.74 -21.74 8.28
CA CYS A 887 -4.78 -20.89 7.71
C CYS A 887 -5.22 -19.85 8.75
N GLY A 888 -5.47 -18.62 8.31
CA GLY A 888 -5.97 -17.56 9.17
C GLY A 888 -6.89 -16.62 8.39
N LYS A 889 -7.74 -15.88 9.12
CA LYS A 889 -8.69 -14.94 8.52
C LYS A 889 -8.13 -13.52 8.41
N ASP A 890 -7.10 -13.22 9.19
CA ASP A 890 -6.47 -11.92 9.27
C ASP A 890 -4.98 -12.00 8.90
N LYS A 891 -4.55 -11.17 7.95
CA LYS A 891 -3.18 -11.19 7.42
C LYS A 891 -2.15 -10.70 8.44
N GLN A 892 -2.52 -9.77 9.33
CA GLN A 892 -1.61 -9.27 10.37
C GLN A 892 -1.40 -10.32 11.46
N ASP A 893 -2.47 -11.00 11.88
CA ASP A 893 -2.38 -12.08 12.86
C ASP A 893 -1.52 -13.24 12.35
N ILE A 894 -1.71 -13.65 11.09
CA ILE A 894 -0.86 -14.67 10.45
C ILE A 894 0.59 -14.20 10.42
N ALA A 895 0.86 -12.95 10.03
CA ALA A 895 2.24 -12.45 9.94
C ALA A 895 2.94 -12.43 11.31
N GLN A 896 2.24 -12.01 12.37
CA GLN A 896 2.77 -12.04 13.73
C GLN A 896 2.99 -13.47 14.23
N LEU A 897 2.02 -14.37 14.00
CA LEU A 897 2.13 -15.77 14.39
C LEU A 897 3.28 -16.47 13.65
N LEU A 898 3.41 -16.26 12.34
CA LEU A 898 4.47 -16.86 11.54
C LEU A 898 5.86 -16.46 12.05
N SER A 899 6.05 -15.20 12.44
CA SER A 899 7.31 -14.74 13.03
C SER A 899 7.65 -15.48 14.33
N LYS A 900 6.66 -15.72 15.19
CA LYS A 900 6.83 -16.49 16.44
C LYS A 900 7.12 -17.96 16.16
N VAL A 901 6.38 -18.56 15.21
CA VAL A 901 6.58 -19.97 14.80
C VAL A 901 7.97 -20.18 14.23
N VAL A 902 8.45 -19.30 13.35
CA VAL A 902 9.81 -19.37 12.80
C VAL A 902 10.85 -19.26 13.92
N GLN A 903 10.67 -18.32 14.85
CA GLN A 903 11.57 -18.16 15.99
C GLN A 903 11.60 -19.41 16.87
N GLU A 904 10.44 -19.97 17.26
CA GLU A 904 10.36 -21.18 18.09
C GLU A 904 10.90 -22.42 17.37
N LEU A 905 10.66 -22.57 16.07
CA LEU A 905 11.23 -23.65 15.28
C LEU A 905 12.76 -23.61 15.33
N GLY A 906 13.36 -22.42 15.19
CA GLY A 906 14.81 -22.23 15.29
C GLY A 906 15.35 -22.47 16.71
N THR A 907 14.78 -21.79 17.71
CA THR A 907 15.38 -21.74 19.06
C THR A 907 14.97 -22.91 19.95
N VAL A 908 13.73 -23.39 19.85
CA VAL A 908 13.17 -24.40 20.77
C VAL A 908 13.20 -25.79 20.15
N TRP A 909 12.79 -25.94 18.88
CA TRP A 909 12.65 -27.27 18.27
C TRP A 909 13.97 -27.76 17.70
N MET A 910 14.63 -26.94 16.89
CA MET A 910 15.91 -27.27 16.27
C MET A 910 17.09 -27.01 17.21
N GLU A 911 16.87 -26.24 18.28
CA GLU A 911 17.91 -25.75 19.20
C GLU A 911 19.15 -25.28 18.40
N ALA A 912 18.93 -24.45 17.37
CA ALA A 912 19.88 -24.23 16.28
C ALA A 912 21.28 -23.81 16.79
N ASP A 913 21.35 -22.92 17.79
CA ASP A 913 22.61 -22.50 18.41
C ASP A 913 23.34 -23.65 19.12
N LYS A 914 22.62 -24.52 19.82
CA LYS A 914 23.20 -25.66 20.54
C LYS A 914 23.71 -26.73 19.58
N ASN A 915 22.99 -26.95 18.49
CA ASN A 915 23.33 -27.94 17.46
C ASN A 915 24.22 -27.37 16.35
N ASN A 916 24.65 -26.11 16.47
CA ASN A 916 25.51 -25.42 15.52
C ASN A 916 24.93 -25.39 14.08
N LEU A 917 23.62 -25.22 13.98
CA LEU A 917 22.87 -25.12 12.74
C LEU A 917 22.76 -23.65 12.30
N GLY A 918 23.07 -23.37 11.04
CA GLY A 918 22.84 -22.06 10.45
C GLY A 918 21.33 -21.75 10.39
N HIS A 919 20.94 -20.57 10.86
CA HIS A 919 19.58 -20.06 10.74
C HIS A 919 19.65 -18.58 10.30
N SER A 920 18.80 -18.20 9.35
CA SER A 920 18.73 -16.84 8.77
C SER A 920 17.31 -16.31 8.75
#